data_AF-A0A5J6WCD2-F1
#
_entry.id   AF-A0A5J6WCD2-F1
#
_cell.length_a   1.000
_cell.length_b   1.000
_cell.length_c   1.000
_cell.angle_alpha   90.00
_cell.angle_beta   90.00
_cell.angle_gamma   90.00
#
_symmetry.space_group_name_H-M   'P 1'
#
loop_
_entity.id
_entity.type
_entity.pdbx_description
1 polymer ?
#
loop_
_entity_poly.entity_id
_entity_poly.type
_entity_poly.pdbx_seq_one_letter_code
_entity_poly.pdbx_strand_id
1 'polypeptide(L)'
;MTDENLIDVNLKNTKRFLYLVLFVFILFNFLFIGYAYINHKNEYLDRFDLDAKLFLNSVSAVIKAKYLESSRFLEELVKDSYRFGILVNSSKSFLLSSSLKFGDSLDENSDLFLRSREFSSIDKIFKTIPVAENSLEGIFFIPIGKNVLISNSNFSSLGLKDIRLDPIYSVPVEKNSKYYSRYMRIDGKIYSVVSFPVRDSVATLGVIGILVCFDEPLDIIENQLFSSLKLSSKDYNFFMLDRNYMPIFLNFNNLNSKSFSAAYSDNVLSKVISYTKKDSSVTRRTFNYASDFYSLNFVKTDDFLIQGLIFNVNSIPIVFKSNWIVFFIFLLSSFVIVLYLCNTFVFSLINDFNRIVDYQKSKSDPFSLEPTLEVKYSSTIVSYISSKLDNLSAKSNKSFENIKFYSKDLNNYLEQIETTVLNTESIDSSVLAYEQLKDTFSRFEKSIVDILKGFESVTDPINDLNKYILEISSNFEENVSFFYSIDKNLEIFNKVATINSSDIENIKSKVFDLNIVFENVNKNFADLLSQTNSLQSANKLLVSISAQTNMLAMNAAIEAAKAGDAGKSFAVVAEEIRKLAINSGKYSKTIKDELKTVDGIIAAINSEIDTIYKNFIDIQDNVDSNFSRHEKVDLTLAKHFKEIGEFKDRYLSYDTKIRDAKNMYKEIFNNHFFISGKFNNFSQDLKEFKVSKMNLDALNSLQEYSSLVKSSKDKIFKIKELIQKINDEIKDILF
;
A
#
# COMPACT_ATOMS: atom_id res chain seq x y z
N MET A 1 -5.67 -87.89 47.32
CA MET A 1 -6.24 -87.01 46.27
C MET A 1 -5.50 -87.33 45.00
N THR A 2 -6.20 -87.73 43.94
CA THR A 2 -5.60 -88.20 42.69
C THR A 2 -4.65 -87.16 42.11
N ASP A 3 -3.45 -87.60 41.69
CA ASP A 3 -2.39 -86.74 41.14
C ASP A 3 -2.84 -85.89 39.93
N GLU A 4 -3.92 -86.29 39.25
CA GLU A 4 -4.59 -85.48 38.21
C GLU A 4 -5.11 -84.13 38.71
N ASN A 5 -5.57 -84.02 39.97
CA ASN A 5 -6.12 -82.77 40.51
C ASN A 5 -5.02 -81.76 40.90
N LEU A 6 -3.78 -82.19 41.17
CA LEU A 6 -2.67 -81.29 41.50
C LEU A 6 -2.06 -80.66 40.23
N ILE A 7 -2.06 -81.40 39.12
CA ILE A 7 -1.54 -80.95 37.82
C ILE A 7 -2.46 -79.88 37.21
N ASP A 8 -3.78 -80.09 37.28
CA ASP A 8 -4.75 -79.15 36.71
C ASP A 8 -4.82 -77.82 37.51
N VAL A 9 -4.65 -77.87 38.83
CA VAL A 9 -4.58 -76.67 39.70
C VAL A 9 -3.32 -75.85 39.43
N ASN A 10 -2.16 -76.50 39.23
CA ASN A 10 -0.93 -75.80 38.87
C ASN A 10 -1.03 -75.14 37.49
N LEU A 11 -1.52 -75.84 36.46
CA LEU A 11 -1.69 -75.28 35.10
C LEU A 11 -2.63 -74.05 35.07
N LYS A 12 -3.71 -74.06 35.88
CA LYS A 12 -4.67 -72.97 35.94
C LYS A 12 -4.12 -71.74 36.66
N ASN A 13 -3.32 -71.94 37.71
CA ASN A 13 -2.63 -70.86 38.42
C ASN A 13 -1.50 -70.26 37.57
N THR A 14 -0.77 -71.07 36.80
CA THR A 14 0.27 -70.58 35.88
C THR A 14 -0.31 -69.76 34.73
N LYS A 15 -1.45 -70.17 34.14
CA LYS A 15 -2.18 -69.35 33.14
C LYS A 15 -2.62 -68.00 33.71
N ARG A 16 -3.16 -67.97 34.94
CA ARG A 16 -3.57 -66.72 35.60
C ARG A 16 -2.39 -65.80 35.88
N PHE A 17 -1.25 -66.36 36.30
CA PHE A 17 -0.01 -65.60 36.48
C PHE A 17 0.48 -65.01 35.16
N LEU A 18 0.46 -65.77 34.06
CA LEU A 18 0.84 -65.27 32.74
C LEU A 18 -0.07 -64.13 32.26
N TYR A 19 -1.39 -64.26 32.45
CA TYR A 19 -2.34 -63.20 32.11
C TYR A 19 -2.17 -61.94 32.98
N LEU A 20 -1.85 -62.10 34.28
CA LEU A 20 -1.55 -60.98 35.17
C LEU A 20 -0.30 -60.22 34.71
N VAL A 21 0.77 -60.95 34.36
CA VAL A 21 2.01 -60.35 33.83
C VAL A 21 1.73 -59.62 32.51
N LEU A 22 0.96 -60.23 31.60
CA LEU A 22 0.57 -59.61 30.33
C LEU A 22 -0.26 -58.32 30.57
N PHE A 23 -1.19 -58.35 31.54
CA PHE A 23 -2.04 -57.21 31.88
C PHE A 23 -1.24 -56.05 32.48
N VAL A 24 -0.36 -56.32 33.46
CA VAL A 24 0.52 -55.31 34.06
C VAL A 24 1.44 -54.71 32.99
N PHE A 25 1.90 -55.52 32.03
CA PHE A 25 2.75 -55.07 30.93
C PHE A 25 2.01 -54.16 29.94
N ILE A 26 0.78 -54.49 29.57
CA ILE A 26 -0.07 -53.62 28.73
C ILE A 26 -0.31 -52.29 29.44
N LEU A 27 -0.57 -52.30 30.74
CA LEU A 27 -0.82 -51.09 31.54
C LEU A 27 0.40 -50.17 31.60
N PHE A 28 1.61 -50.73 31.77
CA PHE A 28 2.87 -49.96 31.76
C PHE A 28 3.14 -49.31 30.40
N ASN A 29 2.85 -50.00 29.29
CA ASN A 29 2.98 -49.42 27.95
C ASN A 29 2.00 -48.26 27.72
N PHE A 30 0.75 -48.36 28.19
CA PHE A 30 -0.20 -47.24 28.12
C PHE A 30 0.25 -46.04 28.96
N LEU A 31 0.81 -46.28 30.16
CA LEU A 31 1.37 -45.21 31.00
C LEU A 31 2.57 -44.53 30.34
N PHE A 32 3.46 -45.29 29.70
CA PHE A 32 4.62 -44.74 28.99
C PHE A 32 4.21 -43.92 27.76
N ILE A 33 3.26 -44.41 26.96
CA ILE A 33 2.69 -43.67 25.82
C ILE A 33 2.02 -42.38 26.31
N GLY A 34 1.25 -42.45 27.41
CA GLY A 34 0.62 -41.28 28.02
C GLY A 34 1.65 -40.25 28.50
N TYR A 35 2.73 -40.69 29.14
CA TYR A 35 3.82 -39.82 29.59
C TYR A 35 4.57 -39.17 28.42
N ALA A 36 4.91 -39.94 27.38
CA ALA A 36 5.57 -39.43 26.19
C ALA A 36 4.68 -38.41 25.43
N TYR A 37 3.38 -38.66 25.36
CA TYR A 37 2.41 -37.75 24.76
C TYR A 37 2.30 -36.43 25.54
N ILE A 38 2.20 -36.49 26.88
CA ILE A 38 2.14 -35.29 27.73
C ILE A 38 3.43 -34.47 27.60
N ASN A 39 4.60 -35.12 27.59
CA ASN A 39 5.87 -34.41 27.42
C ASN A 39 5.99 -33.74 26.05
N HIS A 40 5.62 -34.43 24.96
CA HIS A 40 5.65 -33.84 23.62
C HIS A 40 4.68 -32.65 23.51
N LYS A 41 3.48 -32.79 24.08
CA LYS A 41 2.48 -31.72 24.13
C LYS A 41 3.00 -30.50 24.87
N ASN A 42 3.66 -30.69 26.02
CA ASN A 42 4.25 -29.59 26.79
C ASN A 42 5.40 -28.92 26.03
N GLU A 43 6.32 -29.70 25.45
CA GLU A 43 7.43 -29.17 24.65
C GLU A 43 6.95 -28.38 23.42
N TYR A 44 5.90 -28.85 22.75
CA TYR A 44 5.28 -28.14 21.63
C TYR A 44 4.67 -26.81 22.08
N LEU A 45 3.97 -26.80 23.22
CA LEU A 45 3.36 -25.59 23.76
C LEU A 45 4.42 -24.58 24.22
N ASP A 46 5.50 -25.03 24.86
CA ASP A 46 6.58 -24.15 25.30
C ASP A 46 7.34 -23.53 24.11
N ARG A 47 7.51 -24.31 23.03
CA ARG A 47 8.04 -23.79 21.76
C ARG A 47 7.08 -22.79 21.10
N PHE A 48 5.79 -23.09 21.07
CA PHE A 48 4.78 -22.17 20.56
C PHE A 48 4.79 -20.86 21.35
N ASP A 49 4.91 -20.90 22.67
CA ASP A 49 4.98 -19.69 23.50
C ASP A 49 6.22 -18.85 23.18
N LEU A 50 7.38 -19.49 22.97
CA LEU A 50 8.61 -18.79 22.58
C LEU A 50 8.46 -18.10 21.22
N ASP A 51 7.99 -18.85 20.21
CA ASP A 51 7.78 -18.34 18.85
C ASP A 51 6.71 -17.24 18.84
N ALA A 52 5.61 -17.43 19.59
CA ALA A 52 4.55 -16.45 19.77
C ALA A 52 5.07 -15.15 20.43
N LYS A 53 5.92 -15.26 21.45
CA LYS A 53 6.50 -14.08 22.11
C LYS A 53 7.45 -13.31 21.20
N LEU A 54 8.29 -14.00 20.42
CA LEU A 54 9.16 -13.37 19.43
C LEU A 54 8.34 -12.66 18.35
N PHE A 55 7.30 -13.30 17.86
CA PHE A 55 6.36 -12.73 16.89
C PHE A 55 5.64 -11.50 17.44
N LEU A 56 5.05 -11.58 18.64
CA LEU A 56 4.37 -10.42 19.24
C LEU A 56 5.36 -9.27 19.49
N ASN A 57 6.62 -9.55 19.81
CA ASN A 57 7.63 -8.50 19.94
C ASN A 57 7.98 -7.88 18.57
N SER A 58 8.08 -8.65 17.50
CA SER A 58 8.35 -8.11 16.15
C SER A 58 7.20 -7.25 15.65
N VAL A 59 5.95 -7.69 15.84
CA VAL A 59 4.75 -6.90 15.54
C VAL A 59 4.76 -5.58 16.30
N SER A 60 5.07 -5.63 17.60
CA SER A 60 5.16 -4.42 18.43
C SER A 60 6.22 -3.45 17.89
N ALA A 61 7.37 -3.95 17.43
CA ALA A 61 8.43 -3.13 16.87
C ALA A 61 8.02 -2.45 15.55
N VAL A 62 7.32 -3.16 14.66
CA VAL A 62 6.82 -2.62 13.38
C VAL A 62 5.80 -1.51 13.62
N ILE A 63 4.81 -1.76 14.48
CA ILE A 63 3.78 -0.77 14.85
C ILE A 63 4.43 0.46 15.50
N LYS A 64 5.34 0.23 16.46
CA LYS A 64 6.08 1.31 17.15
C LYS A 64 6.91 2.13 16.17
N ALA A 65 7.59 1.49 15.21
CA ALA A 65 8.37 2.19 14.19
C ALA A 65 7.49 3.13 13.34
N LYS A 66 6.31 2.67 12.91
CA LYS A 66 5.37 3.48 12.11
C LYS A 66 4.86 4.70 12.88
N TYR A 67 4.53 4.51 14.15
CA TYR A 67 4.18 5.63 15.03
C TYR A 67 5.34 6.58 15.24
N LEU A 68 6.56 6.08 15.44
CA LEU A 68 7.75 6.90 15.68
C LEU A 68 8.12 7.73 14.45
N GLU A 69 7.99 7.16 13.25
CA GLU A 69 8.16 7.84 11.97
C GLU A 69 7.18 9.01 11.82
N SER A 70 5.90 8.73 12.01
CA SER A 70 4.82 9.73 11.93
C SER A 70 5.00 10.84 12.99
N SER A 71 5.40 10.44 14.19
CA SER A 71 5.69 11.30 15.33
C SER A 71 6.87 12.23 15.04
N ARG A 72 7.96 11.70 14.47
CA ARG A 72 9.14 12.48 14.08
C ARG A 72 8.84 13.46 12.96
N PHE A 73 8.05 13.06 11.96
CA PHE A 73 7.63 13.93 10.88
C PHE A 73 6.86 15.16 11.40
N LEU A 74 5.90 14.95 12.31
CA LEU A 74 5.17 16.05 12.95
C LEU A 74 6.10 16.96 13.77
N GLU A 75 7.06 16.40 14.50
CA GLU A 75 8.04 17.20 15.24
C GLU A 75 8.93 18.05 14.33
N GLU A 76 9.42 17.49 13.23
CA GLU A 76 10.25 18.23 12.27
C GLU A 76 9.45 19.35 11.61
N LEU A 77 8.18 19.12 11.30
CA LEU A 77 7.29 20.14 10.74
C LEU A 77 7.01 21.28 11.72
N VAL A 78 6.88 20.98 13.02
CA VAL A 78 6.72 21.99 14.08
C VAL A 78 8.03 22.68 14.44
N LYS A 79 9.20 22.06 14.19
CA LYS A 79 10.53 22.67 14.41
C LYS A 79 10.96 23.60 13.28
N ASP A 80 10.46 23.41 12.06
CA ASP A 80 10.69 24.32 10.94
C ASP A 80 10.15 25.71 11.29
N SER A 81 11.05 26.67 11.45
CA SER A 81 10.72 28.02 11.95
C SER A 81 9.81 28.80 11.01
N TYR A 82 9.84 28.54 9.70
CA TYR A 82 8.94 29.15 8.72
C TYR A 82 7.53 28.57 8.83
N ARG A 83 7.40 27.24 8.80
CA ARG A 83 6.11 26.54 8.88
C ARG A 83 5.46 26.74 10.25
N PHE A 84 6.24 26.65 11.32
CA PHE A 84 5.82 26.96 12.68
C PHE A 84 5.37 28.42 12.82
N GLY A 85 6.10 29.37 12.25
CA GLY A 85 5.72 30.79 12.26
C GLY A 85 4.35 31.04 11.61
N ILE A 86 4.04 30.34 10.52
CA ILE A 86 2.72 30.42 9.87
C ILE A 86 1.63 29.80 10.74
N LEU A 87 1.85 28.62 11.31
CA LEU A 87 0.90 27.99 12.25
C LEU A 87 0.63 28.90 13.45
N VAL A 88 1.68 29.53 14.00
CA VAL A 88 1.60 30.45 15.13
C VAL A 88 0.80 31.71 14.78
N ASN A 89 1.11 32.34 13.65
CA ASN A 89 0.44 33.57 13.22
C ASN A 89 -1.03 33.32 12.93
N SER A 90 -1.35 32.23 12.23
CA SER A 90 -2.73 31.84 11.97
C SER A 90 -3.48 31.60 13.28
N SER A 91 -2.94 30.82 14.21
CA SER A 91 -3.57 30.60 15.52
C SER A 91 -3.78 31.87 16.34
N LYS A 92 -2.80 32.79 16.34
CA LYS A 92 -2.93 34.09 17.04
C LYS A 92 -4.00 34.97 16.39
N SER A 93 -4.08 35.01 15.07
CA SER A 93 -5.17 35.69 14.35
C SER A 93 -6.55 35.11 14.70
N PHE A 94 -6.68 33.79 14.83
CA PHE A 94 -7.94 33.13 15.25
C PHE A 94 -8.39 33.46 16.67
N LEU A 95 -7.44 33.67 17.58
CA LEU A 95 -7.73 34.09 18.95
C LEU A 95 -8.16 35.56 19.02
N LEU A 96 -7.63 36.40 18.13
CA LEU A 96 -7.89 37.84 18.11
C LEU A 96 -9.12 38.23 17.25
N SER A 97 -9.54 37.38 16.31
CA SER A 97 -10.69 37.64 15.46
C SER A 97 -12.01 37.46 16.23
N SER A 98 -12.58 38.57 16.72
CA SER A 98 -13.95 38.61 17.27
C SER A 98 -15.04 38.43 16.21
N SER A 99 -14.68 38.46 14.93
CA SER A 99 -15.57 38.42 13.75
C SER A 99 -15.91 37.01 13.25
N LEU A 100 -15.14 35.99 13.62
CA LEU A 100 -15.38 34.60 13.21
C LEU A 100 -16.16 33.86 14.32
N LYS A 101 -17.49 34.04 14.33
CA LYS A 101 -18.40 33.20 15.13
C LYS A 101 -18.59 31.87 14.39
N PHE A 102 -17.81 30.88 14.79
CA PHE A 102 -17.99 29.51 14.34
C PHE A 102 -19.19 28.88 15.09
N GLY A 103 -20.10 28.25 14.36
CA GLY A 103 -21.22 27.47 14.89
C GLY A 103 -20.75 26.18 15.55
N ASP A 104 -21.70 25.39 16.08
CA ASP A 104 -21.37 24.13 16.77
C ASP A 104 -21.04 22.97 15.82
N SER A 105 -21.45 23.05 14.55
CA SER A 105 -21.20 22.01 13.56
C SER A 105 -19.91 22.26 12.75
N LEU A 106 -19.15 21.19 12.51
CA LEU A 106 -17.89 21.24 11.74
C LEU A 106 -18.13 21.63 10.26
N ASP A 107 -19.27 21.19 9.70
CA ASP A 107 -19.63 21.43 8.30
C ASP A 107 -19.97 22.92 8.04
N GLU A 108 -20.74 23.59 8.91
CA GLU A 108 -21.08 25.02 8.75
C GLU A 108 -19.85 25.94 8.88
N ASN A 109 -18.85 25.51 9.65
CA ASN A 109 -17.63 26.29 9.90
C ASN A 109 -16.62 26.22 8.76
N SER A 110 -16.73 25.21 7.89
CA SER A 110 -15.80 24.99 6.78
C SER A 110 -15.86 26.13 5.76
N ASP A 111 -17.05 26.57 5.33
CA ASP A 111 -17.23 27.59 4.29
C ASP A 111 -16.73 28.98 4.69
N LEU A 112 -16.94 29.37 5.95
CA LEU A 112 -16.44 30.63 6.52
C LEU A 112 -14.91 30.63 6.60
N PHE A 113 -14.35 29.46 6.91
CA PHE A 113 -12.93 29.26 7.12
C PHE A 113 -12.14 29.21 5.79
N LEU A 114 -12.67 28.55 4.76
CA LEU A 114 -12.10 28.48 3.41
C LEU A 114 -11.86 29.86 2.76
N ARG A 115 -12.57 30.90 3.23
CA ARG A 115 -12.47 32.29 2.71
C ARG A 115 -11.47 33.17 3.47
N SER A 116 -10.84 32.67 4.53
CA SER A 116 -9.90 33.42 5.37
C SER A 116 -8.48 33.46 4.78
N ARG A 117 -7.72 34.54 5.04
CA ARG A 117 -6.30 34.64 4.61
C ARG A 117 -5.42 33.63 5.34
N GLU A 118 -5.78 33.32 6.57
CA GLU A 118 -5.13 32.39 7.47
C GLU A 118 -5.25 30.95 6.94
N PHE A 119 -6.41 30.56 6.42
CA PHE A 119 -6.58 29.28 5.73
C PHE A 119 -5.67 29.16 4.51
N SER A 120 -5.62 30.17 3.64
CA SER A 120 -4.75 30.15 2.46
C SER A 120 -3.27 29.93 2.81
N SER A 121 -2.84 30.37 3.99
CA SER A 121 -1.46 30.23 4.44
C SER A 121 -1.16 28.82 4.97
N ILE A 122 -2.10 28.22 5.72
CA ILE A 122 -1.96 26.84 6.21
C ILE A 122 -2.15 25.82 5.08
N ASP A 123 -3.13 26.05 4.21
CA ASP A 123 -3.41 25.23 3.01
C ASP A 123 -2.18 25.13 2.10
N LYS A 124 -1.46 26.23 1.90
CA LYS A 124 -0.19 26.22 1.13
C LYS A 124 0.86 25.30 1.72
N ILE A 125 1.03 25.29 3.05
CA ILE A 125 2.00 24.39 3.70
C ILE A 125 1.56 22.95 3.52
N PHE A 126 0.30 22.67 3.78
CA PHE A 126 -0.24 21.31 3.75
C PHE A 126 -0.26 20.72 2.33
N LYS A 127 -0.46 21.55 1.29
CA LYS A 127 -0.30 21.16 -0.12
C LYS A 127 1.13 20.84 -0.55
N THR A 128 2.16 21.34 0.16
CA THR A 128 3.56 20.92 -0.13
C THR A 128 3.90 19.52 0.37
N ILE A 129 3.01 18.88 1.13
CA ILE A 129 3.20 17.53 1.64
C ILE A 129 2.57 16.57 0.63
N PRO A 130 3.36 15.70 -0.02
CA PRO A 130 2.86 14.83 -1.08
C PRO A 130 1.93 13.78 -0.49
N VAL A 131 0.64 13.89 -0.80
CA VAL A 131 -0.38 12.93 -0.40
C VAL A 131 -1.33 12.73 -1.58
N ALA A 132 -1.81 11.50 -1.79
CA ALA A 132 -2.70 11.22 -2.91
C ALA A 132 -4.06 11.94 -2.72
N GLU A 133 -4.56 12.60 -3.78
CA GLU A 133 -5.88 13.20 -3.77
C GLU A 133 -6.96 12.16 -3.41
N ASN A 134 -7.87 12.54 -2.51
CA ASN A 134 -8.92 11.68 -1.93
C ASN A 134 -8.42 10.52 -1.05
N SER A 135 -7.16 10.52 -0.62
CA SER A 135 -6.72 9.64 0.46
C SER A 135 -7.09 10.21 1.84
N LEU A 136 -7.33 9.32 2.79
CA LEU A 136 -7.51 9.66 4.20
C LEU A 136 -6.17 9.93 4.89
N GLU A 137 -5.09 9.36 4.36
CA GLU A 137 -3.73 9.68 4.78
C GLU A 137 -3.51 11.17 4.59
N GLY A 138 -2.95 11.86 5.58
CA GLY A 138 -2.86 13.31 5.55
C GLY A 138 -2.55 13.93 6.89
N ILE A 139 -2.18 15.20 6.85
CA ILE A 139 -1.93 16.02 8.02
C ILE A 139 -3.12 16.96 8.25
N PHE A 140 -3.37 17.28 9.50
CA PHE A 140 -4.36 18.28 9.88
C PHE A 140 -3.88 19.16 11.03
N PHE A 141 -4.46 20.35 11.13
CA PHE A 141 -4.28 21.30 12.23
C PHE A 141 -5.63 21.75 12.78
N ILE A 142 -5.72 21.83 14.10
CA ILE A 142 -6.91 22.24 14.84
C ILE A 142 -6.52 23.43 15.72
N PRO A 143 -6.99 24.64 15.42
CA PRO A 143 -6.72 25.82 16.24
C PRO A 143 -7.30 25.67 17.65
N ILE A 144 -6.61 26.23 18.65
CA ILE A 144 -7.06 26.16 20.05
C ILE A 144 -8.46 26.77 20.22
N GLY A 145 -9.34 26.02 20.88
CA GLY A 145 -10.71 26.40 21.25
C GLY A 145 -11.71 26.41 20.10
N LYS A 146 -11.32 26.02 18.88
CA LYS A 146 -12.18 26.09 17.68
C LYS A 146 -12.60 24.69 17.22
N ASN A 147 -13.85 24.55 16.79
CA ASN A 147 -14.36 23.35 16.15
C ASN A 147 -14.10 23.39 14.63
N VAL A 148 -12.82 23.48 14.25
CA VAL A 148 -12.37 23.60 12.85
C VAL A 148 -11.18 22.68 12.63
N LEU A 149 -11.25 21.85 11.59
CA LEU A 149 -10.16 20.98 11.14
C LEU A 149 -9.63 21.47 9.79
N ILE A 150 -8.34 21.80 9.74
CA ILE A 150 -7.64 22.21 8.52
C ILE A 150 -6.81 21.03 8.06
N SER A 151 -6.84 20.65 6.80
CA SER A 151 -6.12 19.46 6.33
C SER A 151 -5.76 19.53 4.86
N ASN A 152 -4.77 18.72 4.42
CA ASN A 152 -4.51 18.44 3.00
C ASN A 152 -5.31 17.26 2.45
N SER A 153 -6.12 16.61 3.27
CA SER A 153 -6.80 15.35 2.94
C SER A 153 -8.24 15.36 3.41
N ASN A 154 -9.10 14.55 2.79
CA ASN A 154 -10.50 14.52 3.15
C ASN A 154 -10.73 13.64 4.38
N PHE A 155 -10.97 14.27 5.54
CA PHE A 155 -11.22 13.59 6.82
C PHE A 155 -12.71 13.36 7.14
N SER A 156 -13.62 13.60 6.20
CA SER A 156 -15.07 13.49 6.43
C SER A 156 -15.52 12.10 6.91
N SER A 157 -14.83 11.03 6.48
CA SER A 157 -15.14 9.66 6.90
C SER A 157 -14.72 9.32 8.33
N LEU A 158 -13.99 10.20 9.03
CA LEU A 158 -13.72 10.06 10.48
C LEU A 158 -14.99 10.28 11.33
N GLY A 159 -16.05 10.88 10.77
CA GLY A 159 -17.32 11.10 11.47
C GLY A 159 -17.22 12.05 12.66
N LEU A 160 -16.24 12.95 12.66
CA LEU A 160 -16.00 13.92 13.73
C LEU A 160 -17.07 15.02 13.68
N LYS A 161 -17.90 15.11 14.73
CA LYS A 161 -18.95 16.15 14.85
C LYS A 161 -18.48 17.39 15.60
N ASP A 162 -17.95 17.19 16.81
CA ASP A 162 -17.26 18.24 17.58
C ASP A 162 -15.88 17.73 17.95
N ILE A 163 -14.87 18.29 17.28
CA ILE A 163 -13.49 17.85 17.44
C ILE A 163 -12.93 18.22 18.80
N ARG A 164 -13.51 19.22 19.49
CA ARG A 164 -13.03 19.67 20.81
C ARG A 164 -13.26 18.62 21.88
N LEU A 165 -14.29 17.79 21.70
CA LEU A 165 -14.62 16.68 22.59
C LEU A 165 -13.83 15.41 22.24
N ASP A 166 -13.23 15.35 21.05
CA ASP A 166 -12.45 14.19 20.64
C ASP A 166 -11.09 14.14 21.36
N PRO A 167 -10.67 12.98 21.89
CA PRO A 167 -9.35 12.79 22.49
C PRO A 167 -8.17 13.21 21.62
N ILE A 168 -8.32 13.16 20.28
CA ILE A 168 -7.33 13.64 19.31
C ILE A 168 -6.96 15.10 19.56
N TYR A 169 -7.88 15.90 20.08
CA TYR A 169 -7.67 17.30 20.40
C TYR A 169 -7.55 17.55 21.92
N SER A 170 -8.48 17.02 22.72
CA SER A 170 -8.56 17.35 24.15
C SER A 170 -7.32 16.88 24.93
N VAL A 171 -6.78 15.71 24.61
CA VAL A 171 -5.61 15.17 25.32
C VAL A 171 -4.35 16.00 25.06
N PRO A 172 -3.97 16.31 23.80
CA PRO A 172 -2.85 17.22 23.54
C PRO A 172 -2.98 18.59 24.20
N VAL A 173 -4.19 19.14 24.24
CA VAL A 173 -4.45 20.46 24.82
C VAL A 173 -4.36 20.45 26.34
N GLU A 174 -5.02 19.49 27.01
CA GLU A 174 -5.12 19.45 28.48
C GLU A 174 -3.86 18.90 29.14
N LYS A 175 -3.29 17.82 28.58
CA LYS A 175 -2.16 17.10 29.19
C LYS A 175 -0.81 17.52 28.63
N ASN A 176 -0.80 18.36 27.59
CA ASN A 176 0.42 18.79 26.92
C ASN A 176 1.30 17.58 26.52
N SER A 177 0.67 16.55 25.99
CA SER A 177 1.34 15.31 25.61
C SER A 177 0.93 14.89 24.22
N LYS A 178 1.78 14.11 23.55
CA LYS A 178 1.38 13.40 22.34
C LYS A 178 0.18 12.51 22.65
N TYR A 179 -0.67 12.35 21.66
CA TYR A 179 -1.81 11.46 21.76
C TYR A 179 -1.89 10.55 20.54
N TYR A 180 -2.08 9.26 20.82
CA TYR A 180 -2.32 8.24 19.81
C TYR A 180 -3.79 7.83 19.92
N SER A 181 -4.55 8.03 18.85
CA SER A 181 -5.96 7.68 18.84
C SER A 181 -6.15 6.17 18.80
N ARG A 182 -7.38 5.75 19.10
CA ARG A 182 -7.81 4.38 18.77
C ARG A 182 -7.64 4.10 17.28
N TYR A 183 -7.56 2.81 16.96
CA TYR A 183 -7.60 2.38 15.57
C TYR A 183 -9.04 2.45 15.04
N MET A 184 -9.16 2.77 13.77
CA MET A 184 -10.42 3.02 13.06
C MET A 184 -10.38 2.23 11.76
N ARG A 185 -11.43 1.46 11.47
CA ARG A 185 -11.55 0.77 10.19
C ARG A 185 -12.41 1.60 9.25
N ILE A 186 -11.83 2.05 8.14
CA ILE A 186 -12.47 2.90 7.15
C ILE A 186 -12.15 2.33 5.78
N ASP A 187 -13.18 2.02 5.00
CA ASP A 187 -13.06 1.42 3.65
C ASP A 187 -12.14 0.18 3.59
N GLY A 188 -12.26 -0.68 4.60
CA GLY A 188 -11.51 -1.93 4.70
C GLY A 188 -10.12 -1.80 5.33
N LYS A 189 -9.54 -0.60 5.36
CA LYS A 189 -8.20 -0.29 5.88
C LYS A 189 -8.22 0.14 7.34
N ILE A 190 -7.09 -0.04 8.03
CA ILE A 190 -6.91 0.32 9.44
C ILE A 190 -6.09 1.61 9.55
N TYR A 191 -6.65 2.59 10.27
CA TYR A 191 -6.04 3.89 10.51
C TYR A 191 -5.94 4.20 12.01
N SER A 192 -4.97 5.03 12.39
CA SER A 192 -4.91 5.68 13.71
C SER A 192 -4.36 7.09 13.52
N VAL A 193 -4.72 8.00 14.42
CA VAL A 193 -4.29 9.40 14.41
C VAL A 193 -3.21 9.60 15.45
N VAL A 194 -2.11 10.24 15.06
CA VAL A 194 -1.12 10.78 16.00
C VAL A 194 -1.32 12.28 16.06
N SER A 195 -1.48 12.84 17.25
CA SER A 195 -1.65 14.28 17.45
C SER A 195 -0.76 14.86 18.54
N PHE A 196 -0.41 16.13 18.36
CA PHE A 196 0.60 16.86 19.10
C PHE A 196 0.13 18.29 19.40
N PRO A 197 0.42 18.82 20.59
CA PRO A 197 0.17 20.23 20.86
C PRO A 197 1.22 21.10 20.15
N VAL A 198 0.75 22.11 19.42
CA VAL A 198 1.59 23.17 18.87
C VAL A 198 1.60 24.32 19.88
N ARG A 199 2.77 24.70 20.37
CA ARG A 199 2.91 25.66 21.47
C ARG A 199 3.95 26.73 21.18
N ASP A 200 3.64 27.96 21.54
CA ASP A 200 4.63 29.02 21.72
C ASP A 200 5.26 28.90 23.13
N SER A 201 6.25 29.72 23.41
CA SER A 201 6.87 29.96 24.72
C SER A 201 5.89 30.17 25.89
N VAL A 202 4.63 30.57 25.63
CA VAL A 202 3.66 30.96 26.66
C VAL A 202 2.38 30.12 26.67
N ALA A 203 1.89 29.60 25.53
CA ALA A 203 0.58 28.96 25.44
C ALA A 203 0.47 27.92 24.32
N THR A 204 -0.50 27.00 24.44
CA THR A 204 -0.91 26.08 23.37
C THR A 204 -1.75 26.81 22.33
N LEU A 205 -1.31 26.75 21.08
CA LEU A 205 -1.90 27.47 19.95
C LEU A 205 -2.85 26.60 19.12
N GLY A 206 -2.72 25.28 19.24
CA GLY A 206 -3.56 24.32 18.55
C GLY A 206 -2.98 22.92 18.65
N VAL A 207 -3.57 22.00 17.89
CA VAL A 207 -3.16 20.60 17.79
C VAL A 207 -2.87 20.29 16.34
N ILE A 208 -1.69 19.73 16.06
CA ILE A 208 -1.38 19.17 14.75
C ILE A 208 -1.48 17.66 14.83
N GLY A 209 -1.99 17.02 13.80
CA GLY A 209 -2.06 15.57 13.75
C GLY A 209 -1.91 15.01 12.36
N ILE A 210 -1.62 13.72 12.29
CA ILE A 210 -1.45 12.96 11.06
C ILE A 210 -2.24 11.66 11.17
N LEU A 211 -2.89 11.26 10.09
CA LEU A 211 -3.54 9.96 9.98
C LEU A 211 -2.56 8.94 9.42
N VAL A 212 -2.36 7.86 10.17
CA VAL A 212 -1.42 6.79 9.89
C VAL A 212 -2.18 5.57 9.41
N CYS A 213 -1.88 5.10 8.20
CA CYS A 213 -2.40 3.84 7.68
C CYS A 213 -1.50 2.67 8.13
N PHE A 214 -2.12 1.56 8.55
CA PHE A 214 -1.43 0.36 9.03
C PHE A 214 -1.53 -0.84 8.07
N ASP A 215 -2.13 -0.67 6.88
CA ASP A 215 -2.32 -1.76 5.90
C ASP A 215 -0.98 -2.40 5.47
N GLU A 216 -0.03 -1.58 5.00
CA GLU A 216 1.31 -2.06 4.59
C GLU A 216 2.10 -2.70 5.75
N PRO A 217 2.18 -2.10 6.96
CA PRO A 217 2.72 -2.78 8.13
C PRO A 217 2.05 -4.13 8.44
N LEU A 218 0.74 -4.23 8.29
CA LEU A 218 -0.02 -5.46 8.55
C LEU A 218 0.24 -6.52 7.47
N ASP A 219 0.38 -6.13 6.19
CA ASP A 219 0.79 -7.04 5.11
C ASP A 219 2.21 -7.59 5.35
N ILE A 220 3.13 -6.75 5.84
CA ILE A 220 4.48 -7.20 6.23
C ILE A 220 4.40 -8.20 7.39
N ILE A 221 3.57 -7.91 8.39
CA ILE A 221 3.35 -8.81 9.52
C ILE A 221 2.77 -10.15 9.04
N GLU A 222 1.79 -10.13 8.14
CA GLU A 222 1.17 -11.33 7.54
C GLU A 222 2.19 -12.19 6.77
N ASN A 223 3.03 -11.56 5.96
CA ASN A 223 4.07 -12.24 5.20
C ASN A 223 5.19 -12.81 6.09
N GLN A 224 5.60 -12.07 7.13
CA GLN A 224 6.59 -12.54 8.11
C GLN A 224 6.06 -13.69 8.98
N LEU A 225 4.74 -13.74 9.20
CA LEU A 225 4.05 -14.73 10.03
C LEU A 225 4.27 -16.16 9.55
N PHE A 226 4.18 -16.39 8.24
CA PHE A 226 4.41 -17.71 7.64
C PHE A 226 5.86 -18.18 7.76
N SER A 227 6.80 -17.25 7.93
CA SER A 227 8.23 -17.56 8.01
C SER A 227 8.74 -17.79 9.44
N SER A 228 8.16 -17.11 10.44
CA SER A 228 8.64 -17.12 11.82
C SER A 228 8.03 -18.24 12.67
N LEU A 229 6.75 -18.54 12.48
CA LEU A 229 6.08 -19.66 13.13
C LEU A 229 6.33 -20.93 12.31
N LYS A 230 7.37 -21.70 12.67
CA LYS A 230 7.72 -23.01 12.05
C LYS A 230 6.66 -24.12 12.29
N LEU A 231 5.45 -23.77 12.69
CA LEU A 231 4.38 -24.69 13.06
C LEU A 231 3.48 -24.90 11.84
N SER A 232 3.30 -26.16 11.44
CA SER A 232 2.66 -26.51 10.18
C SER A 232 1.12 -26.40 10.19
N SER A 233 0.50 -25.82 11.21
CA SER A 233 -0.97 -25.84 11.36
C SER A 233 -1.60 -24.45 11.25
N LYS A 234 -2.68 -24.37 10.47
CA LYS A 234 -3.52 -23.19 10.23
C LYS A 234 -4.41 -22.83 11.45
N ASP A 235 -4.05 -23.28 12.65
CA ASP A 235 -4.96 -23.39 13.81
C ASP A 235 -4.67 -22.36 14.92
N TYR A 236 -4.03 -21.24 14.55
CA TYR A 236 -3.86 -20.08 15.43
C TYR A 236 -4.49 -18.82 14.83
N ASN A 237 -4.98 -17.94 15.69
CA ASN A 237 -5.56 -16.66 15.33
C ASN A 237 -4.81 -15.53 16.01
N PHE A 238 -4.48 -14.49 15.24
CA PHE A 238 -3.99 -13.24 15.79
C PHE A 238 -5.13 -12.28 16.07
N PHE A 239 -5.03 -11.59 17.20
CA PHE A 239 -5.95 -10.54 17.57
C PHE A 239 -5.18 -9.31 18.06
N MET A 240 -5.79 -8.15 17.85
CA MET A 240 -5.37 -6.87 18.41
C MET A 240 -6.56 -6.20 19.08
N LEU A 241 -6.37 -5.67 20.28
CA LEU A 241 -7.36 -4.92 21.05
C LEU A 241 -6.81 -3.53 21.35
N ASP A 242 -7.67 -2.53 21.31
CA ASP A 242 -7.35 -1.17 21.72
C ASP A 242 -7.31 -1.01 23.24
N ARG A 243 -7.02 0.20 23.71
CA ARG A 243 -7.00 0.57 25.14
C ARG A 243 -8.33 0.34 25.88
N ASN A 244 -9.44 0.29 25.15
CA ASN A 244 -10.79 0.05 25.67
C ASN A 244 -11.20 -1.44 25.53
N TYR A 245 -10.27 -2.30 25.12
CA TYR A 245 -10.46 -3.72 24.85
C TYR A 245 -11.41 -4.00 23.68
N MET A 246 -11.54 -3.06 22.74
CA MET A 246 -12.28 -3.28 21.49
C MET A 246 -11.40 -3.96 20.45
N PRO A 247 -11.88 -4.98 19.73
CA PRO A 247 -11.12 -5.63 18.66
C PRO A 247 -10.81 -4.67 17.52
N ILE A 248 -9.52 -4.59 17.17
CA ILE A 248 -8.98 -3.82 16.05
C ILE A 248 -8.79 -4.71 14.83
N PHE A 249 -8.16 -5.87 15.05
CA PHE A 249 -7.86 -6.86 14.03
C PHE A 249 -8.20 -8.24 14.56
N LEU A 250 -8.92 -9.00 13.76
CA LEU A 250 -9.25 -10.40 14.02
C LEU A 250 -8.97 -11.15 12.74
N ASN A 251 -8.02 -12.07 12.83
CA ASN A 251 -7.72 -13.12 11.85
C ASN A 251 -6.88 -12.70 10.62
N PHE A 252 -5.74 -13.38 10.44
CA PHE A 252 -4.93 -13.34 9.21
C PHE A 252 -5.43 -14.33 8.13
N ASN A 253 -6.27 -15.30 8.49
CA ASN A 253 -6.83 -16.28 7.56
C ASN A 253 -8.22 -15.86 7.08
N ASN A 254 -8.31 -14.99 6.08
CA ASN A 254 -9.59 -14.78 5.42
C ASN A 254 -9.98 -16.05 4.60
N LEU A 255 -11.18 -16.58 4.86
CA LEU A 255 -12.03 -17.26 3.88
C LEU A 255 -11.66 -18.68 3.37
N ASN A 256 -11.33 -19.69 4.21
CA ASN A 256 -11.56 -21.11 3.81
C ASN A 256 -11.40 -22.23 4.87
N SER A 257 -11.42 -21.97 6.18
CA SER A 257 -11.52 -23.07 7.16
C SER A 257 -12.97 -23.26 7.62
N LYS A 258 -13.50 -24.48 7.44
CA LYS A 258 -14.82 -24.91 7.92
C LYS A 258 -14.94 -24.94 9.47
N SER A 259 -14.03 -24.34 10.23
CA SER A 259 -13.87 -24.59 11.67
C SER A 259 -13.97 -23.39 12.62
N PHE A 260 -14.14 -22.15 12.14
CA PHE A 260 -14.25 -20.97 13.04
C PHE A 260 -15.36 -20.01 12.56
N SER A 261 -16.51 -20.00 13.23
CA SER A 261 -17.62 -19.07 12.92
C SER A 261 -17.42 -17.70 13.58
N ALA A 262 -18.02 -16.63 13.06
CA ALA A 262 -17.96 -15.29 13.67
C ALA A 262 -18.46 -15.28 15.13
N ALA A 263 -19.56 -15.99 15.40
CA ALA A 263 -20.10 -16.17 16.75
C ALA A 263 -19.15 -16.92 17.70
N TYR A 264 -18.32 -17.82 17.15
CA TYR A 264 -17.28 -18.51 17.90
C TYR A 264 -16.13 -17.57 18.28
N SER A 265 -15.67 -16.76 17.33
CA SER A 265 -14.64 -15.74 17.54
C SER A 265 -15.04 -14.74 18.63
N ASP A 266 -16.27 -14.22 18.58
CA ASP A 266 -16.76 -13.24 19.56
C ASP A 266 -16.79 -13.81 20.98
N ASN A 267 -17.22 -15.07 21.13
CA ASN A 267 -17.29 -15.73 22.43
C ASN A 267 -15.91 -16.04 23.01
N VAL A 268 -14.97 -16.52 22.19
CA VAL A 268 -13.59 -16.77 22.62
C VAL A 268 -12.90 -15.45 22.97
N LEU A 269 -13.05 -14.42 22.15
CA LEU A 269 -12.48 -13.10 22.38
C LEU A 269 -13.02 -12.44 23.64
N SER A 270 -14.31 -12.62 23.97
CA SER A 270 -14.89 -12.10 25.21
C SER A 270 -14.19 -12.64 26.47
N LYS A 271 -13.81 -13.93 26.45
CA LYS A 271 -13.03 -14.55 27.53
C LYS A 271 -11.61 -13.97 27.58
N VAL A 272 -10.97 -13.80 26.42
CA VAL A 272 -9.64 -13.16 26.31
C VAL A 272 -9.67 -11.76 26.92
N ILE A 273 -10.65 -10.93 26.54
CA ILE A 273 -10.84 -9.58 27.08
C ILE A 273 -11.00 -9.60 28.62
N SER A 274 -11.74 -10.58 29.16
CA SER A 274 -11.90 -10.73 30.60
C SER A 274 -10.60 -11.06 31.33
N TYR A 275 -9.71 -11.84 30.69
CA TYR A 275 -8.40 -12.18 31.25
C TYR A 275 -7.43 -11.00 31.17
N THR A 276 -7.39 -10.29 30.05
CA THR A 276 -6.53 -9.12 29.87
C THR A 276 -6.91 -7.96 30.80
N LYS A 277 -8.18 -7.85 31.19
CA LYS A 277 -8.65 -6.86 32.18
C LYS A 277 -8.20 -7.15 33.61
N LYS A 278 -8.01 -8.42 33.98
CA LYS A 278 -7.71 -8.83 35.36
C LYS A 278 -6.22 -8.82 35.70
N ASP A 279 -5.37 -9.12 34.73
CA ASP A 279 -3.92 -9.20 34.95
C ASP A 279 -3.18 -8.77 33.68
N SER A 280 -2.31 -7.77 33.82
CA SER A 280 -1.64 -7.10 32.71
C SER A 280 -0.23 -7.64 32.41
N SER A 281 0.24 -8.61 33.20
CA SER A 281 1.62 -9.11 33.17
C SER A 281 1.79 -10.51 32.57
N VAL A 282 0.69 -11.18 32.26
CA VAL A 282 0.67 -12.62 31.98
C VAL A 282 0.90 -12.90 30.50
N THR A 283 1.88 -13.74 30.20
CA THR A 283 2.26 -14.11 28.83
C THR A 283 1.49 -15.31 28.29
N ARG A 284 1.02 -16.26 29.13
CA ARG A 284 0.28 -17.46 28.72
C ARG A 284 -0.93 -17.77 29.63
N ARG A 285 -2.10 -18.01 29.05
CA ARG A 285 -3.30 -18.54 29.74
C ARG A 285 -3.92 -19.67 28.93
N THR A 286 -4.28 -20.77 29.57
CA THR A 286 -5.09 -21.81 28.93
C THR A 286 -6.54 -21.73 29.42
N PHE A 287 -7.49 -21.90 28.51
CA PHE A 287 -8.91 -21.94 28.86
C PHE A 287 -9.67 -22.93 28.00
N ASN A 288 -10.82 -23.38 28.52
CA ASN A 288 -11.69 -24.30 27.81
C ASN A 288 -12.89 -23.54 27.25
N TYR A 289 -13.27 -23.89 26.03
CA TYR A 289 -14.51 -23.44 25.41
C TYR A 289 -15.12 -24.61 24.65
N ALA A 290 -16.38 -24.95 24.96
CA ALA A 290 -17.00 -26.19 24.53
C ALA A 290 -16.12 -27.42 24.85
N SER A 291 -15.77 -28.24 23.86
CA SER A 291 -14.91 -29.43 23.98
C SER A 291 -13.41 -29.17 23.76
N ASP A 292 -13.03 -27.94 23.43
CA ASP A 292 -11.69 -27.60 22.98
C ASP A 292 -10.88 -26.82 24.02
N PHE A 293 -9.57 -27.07 24.02
CA PHE A 293 -8.59 -26.41 24.87
C PHE A 293 -7.82 -25.36 24.07
N TYR A 294 -7.75 -24.13 24.58
CA TYR A 294 -7.07 -23.03 23.93
C TYR A 294 -5.89 -22.54 24.76
N SER A 295 -4.79 -22.20 24.08
CA SER A 295 -3.67 -21.44 24.65
C SER A 295 -3.72 -20.02 24.12
N LEU A 296 -3.70 -19.06 25.04
CA LEU A 296 -3.68 -17.63 24.77
C LEU A 296 -2.31 -17.08 25.14
N ASN A 297 -1.62 -16.51 24.15
CA ASN A 297 -0.43 -15.69 24.37
C ASN A 297 -0.76 -14.24 24.05
N PHE A 298 -0.42 -13.29 24.92
CA PHE A 298 -0.62 -11.88 24.64
C PHE A 298 0.48 -11.00 25.22
N VAL A 299 0.68 -9.87 24.58
CA VAL A 299 1.61 -8.81 24.98
C VAL A 299 0.83 -7.51 25.00
N LYS A 300 0.98 -6.77 26.09
CA LYS A 300 0.53 -5.39 26.20
C LYS A 300 1.70 -4.48 25.85
N THR A 301 1.51 -3.62 24.87
CA THR A 301 2.50 -2.62 24.46
C THR A 301 2.39 -1.35 25.32
N ASP A 302 3.44 -0.51 25.25
CA ASP A 302 3.51 0.78 25.94
C ASP A 302 2.32 1.71 25.58
N ASP A 303 1.78 1.57 24.36
CA ASP A 303 0.69 2.39 23.82
C ASP A 303 -0.72 1.83 24.13
N PHE A 304 -0.84 0.94 25.12
CA PHE A 304 -2.10 0.28 25.53
C PHE A 304 -2.76 -0.60 24.46
N LEU A 305 -2.07 -0.88 23.36
CA LEU A 305 -2.46 -1.89 22.40
C LEU A 305 -2.15 -3.27 23.00
N ILE A 306 -3.15 -4.15 23.03
CA ILE A 306 -3.01 -5.54 23.46
C ILE A 306 -3.08 -6.41 22.22
N GLN A 307 -2.08 -7.24 22.02
CA GLN A 307 -2.01 -8.12 20.87
C GLN A 307 -1.70 -9.53 21.32
N GLY A 308 -2.23 -10.52 20.61
CA GLY A 308 -2.04 -11.89 21.03
C GLY A 308 -2.37 -12.93 19.98
N LEU A 309 -1.94 -14.15 20.28
CA LEU A 309 -2.20 -15.35 19.52
C LEU A 309 -3.06 -16.30 20.34
N ILE A 310 -4.09 -16.83 19.70
CA ILE A 310 -4.97 -17.86 20.26
C ILE A 310 -4.71 -19.14 19.47
N PHE A 311 -4.29 -20.21 20.14
CA PHE A 311 -3.99 -21.49 19.51
C PHE A 311 -4.90 -22.58 20.06
N ASN A 312 -5.50 -23.38 19.17
CA ASN A 312 -6.26 -24.56 19.56
C ASN A 312 -5.29 -25.71 19.92
N VAL A 313 -5.16 -26.01 21.20
CA VAL A 313 -4.26 -27.06 21.72
C VAL A 313 -4.68 -28.46 21.24
N ASN A 314 -5.95 -28.65 20.87
CA ASN A 314 -6.44 -29.91 20.32
C ASN A 314 -5.89 -30.18 18.90
N SER A 315 -5.39 -29.15 18.21
CA SER A 315 -4.81 -29.26 16.86
C SER A 315 -3.36 -29.73 16.83
N ILE A 316 -2.71 -29.89 17.98
CA ILE A 316 -1.31 -30.33 18.05
C ILE A 316 -1.21 -31.73 17.42
N PRO A 317 -0.47 -31.89 16.30
CA PRO A 317 -0.32 -33.20 15.69
C PRO A 317 0.38 -34.14 16.66
N ILE A 318 -0.11 -35.37 16.76
CA ILE A 318 0.54 -36.41 17.56
C ILE A 318 1.80 -36.84 16.81
N VAL A 319 2.93 -36.21 17.12
CA VAL A 319 4.23 -36.56 16.52
C VAL A 319 5.09 -37.23 17.59
N PHE A 320 5.23 -38.56 17.52
CA PHE A 320 6.19 -39.30 18.34
C PHE A 320 7.62 -39.05 17.81
N LYS A 321 8.17 -37.86 18.10
CA LYS A 321 9.47 -37.42 17.57
C LYS A 321 10.69 -38.05 18.25
N SER A 322 10.50 -38.82 19.31
CA SER A 322 11.58 -39.51 20.01
C SER A 322 11.30 -41.01 20.11
N ASN A 323 12.26 -41.78 19.57
CA ASN A 323 12.52 -43.16 19.93
C ASN A 323 11.50 -44.23 19.55
N TRP A 324 11.02 -44.25 18.30
CA TRP A 324 10.47 -45.50 17.72
C TRP A 324 11.45 -46.65 17.88
N ILE A 325 12.76 -46.37 17.81
CA ILE A 325 13.83 -47.34 18.04
C ILE A 325 13.86 -47.81 19.50
N VAL A 326 13.81 -46.93 20.51
CA VAL A 326 13.78 -47.40 21.92
C VAL A 326 12.45 -48.06 22.27
N PHE A 327 11.33 -47.62 21.69
CA PHE A 327 10.05 -48.31 21.79
C PHE A 327 10.13 -49.71 21.16
N PHE A 328 10.71 -49.85 19.96
CA PHE A 328 10.90 -51.15 19.32
C PHE A 328 11.90 -52.02 20.09
N ILE A 329 12.99 -51.46 20.61
CA ILE A 329 13.97 -52.18 21.44
C ILE A 329 13.33 -52.63 22.75
N PHE A 330 12.48 -51.81 23.38
CA PHE A 330 11.76 -52.17 24.60
C PHE A 330 10.69 -53.24 24.32
N LEU A 331 9.98 -53.12 23.19
CA LEU A 331 8.99 -54.10 22.75
C LEU A 331 9.65 -55.42 22.33
N LEU A 332 10.80 -55.38 21.66
CA LEU A 332 11.59 -56.54 21.25
C LEU A 332 12.27 -57.20 22.46
N SER A 333 12.87 -56.44 23.38
CA SER A 333 13.45 -57.00 24.61
C SER A 333 12.39 -57.61 25.51
N SER A 334 11.21 -56.99 25.62
CA SER A 334 10.07 -57.58 26.31
C SER A 334 9.56 -58.85 25.61
N PHE A 335 9.43 -58.82 24.27
CA PHE A 335 9.06 -60.00 23.50
C PHE A 335 10.05 -61.14 23.71
N VAL A 336 11.36 -60.86 23.70
CA VAL A 336 12.42 -61.83 24.00
C VAL A 336 12.34 -62.35 25.42
N ILE A 337 12.02 -61.52 26.42
CA ILE A 337 11.83 -61.95 27.82
C ILE A 337 10.61 -62.86 27.94
N VAL A 338 9.50 -62.53 27.27
CA VAL A 338 8.29 -63.37 27.23
C VAL A 338 8.57 -64.69 26.51
N LEU A 339 9.28 -64.65 25.39
CA LEU A 339 9.67 -65.84 24.61
C LEU A 339 10.63 -66.72 25.41
N TYR A 340 11.59 -66.12 26.12
CA TYR A 340 12.47 -66.81 27.05
C TYR A 340 11.67 -67.48 28.16
N LEU A 341 10.82 -66.74 28.89
CA LEU A 341 9.98 -67.30 29.95
C LEU A 341 9.05 -68.40 29.43
N CYS A 342 8.43 -68.24 28.26
CA CYS A 342 7.64 -69.29 27.62
C CYS A 342 8.49 -70.50 27.26
N ASN A 343 9.67 -70.31 26.68
CA ASN A 343 10.53 -71.41 26.23
C ASN A 343 11.06 -72.22 27.42
N THR A 344 11.56 -71.57 28.48
CA THR A 344 12.08 -72.27 29.67
C THR A 344 10.99 -73.05 30.40
N PHE A 345 9.75 -72.54 30.43
CA PHE A 345 8.63 -73.24 31.07
C PHE A 345 8.01 -74.34 30.19
N VAL A 346 7.86 -74.11 28.88
CA VAL A 346 7.27 -75.08 27.95
C VAL A 346 8.19 -76.27 27.70
N PHE A 347 9.51 -76.05 27.59
CA PHE A 347 10.47 -77.16 27.47
C PHE A 347 10.52 -78.03 28.73
N SER A 348 10.39 -77.44 29.92
CA SER A 348 10.31 -78.22 31.16
C SER A 348 9.10 -79.17 31.16
N LEU A 349 7.94 -78.70 30.70
CA LEU A 349 6.71 -79.49 30.60
C LEU A 349 6.81 -80.62 29.54
N ILE A 350 7.45 -80.36 28.40
CA ILE A 350 7.64 -81.36 27.34
C ILE A 350 8.61 -82.47 27.78
N ASN A 351 9.67 -82.13 28.50
CA ASN A 351 10.62 -83.11 29.01
C ASN A 351 10.01 -84.03 30.09
N ASP A 352 9.17 -83.47 30.95
CA ASP A 352 8.43 -84.25 31.95
C ASP A 352 7.41 -85.19 31.29
N PHE A 353 6.81 -84.79 30.15
CA PHE A 353 5.88 -85.61 29.38
C PHE A 353 6.58 -86.77 28.64
N ASN A 354 7.73 -86.52 28.02
CA ASN A 354 8.50 -87.55 27.31
C ASN A 354 9.06 -88.62 28.26
N ARG A 355 9.43 -88.25 29.49
CA ARG A 355 9.84 -89.22 30.53
C ARG A 355 8.72 -90.18 30.95
N ILE A 356 7.45 -89.76 30.82
CA ILE A 356 6.28 -90.60 31.13
C ILE A 356 5.96 -91.55 29.95
N VAL A 357 6.21 -91.12 28.71
CA VAL A 357 5.98 -91.93 27.50
C VAL A 357 7.04 -93.02 27.30
N ASP A 358 8.31 -92.74 27.61
CA ASP A 358 9.39 -93.72 27.47
C ASP A 358 9.38 -94.79 28.56
N TYR A 359 8.71 -94.56 29.70
CA TYR A 359 8.54 -95.54 30.77
C TYR A 359 7.54 -96.67 30.43
N GLN A 360 6.70 -96.49 29.39
CA GLN A 360 5.69 -97.50 28.99
C GLN A 360 6.11 -98.44 27.86
N LYS A 361 7.26 -98.25 27.20
CA LYS A 361 7.63 -99.00 25.98
C LYS A 361 8.70 -100.10 26.14
N SER A 362 9.22 -100.36 27.34
CA SER A 362 10.22 -101.41 27.55
C SER A 362 9.78 -102.47 28.57
N LYS A 363 8.90 -103.39 28.16
CA LYS A 363 8.75 -104.71 28.80
C LYS A 363 8.17 -105.70 27.78
N SER A 364 8.97 -106.70 27.41
CA SER A 364 8.64 -108.07 26.92
C SER A 364 9.52 -108.51 25.73
N ASP A 365 10.67 -109.08 26.07
CA ASP A 365 11.46 -110.11 25.33
C ASP A 365 10.60 -111.42 25.17
N PRO A 366 11.03 -112.61 24.65
CA PRO A 366 12.19 -113.06 23.82
C PRO A 366 11.91 -114.28 22.85
N PHE A 367 12.97 -114.74 22.14
CA PHE A 367 13.32 -116.11 21.63
C PHE A 367 12.85 -116.73 20.27
N SER A 368 13.80 -116.72 19.32
CA SER A 368 14.47 -117.83 18.58
C SER A 368 13.71 -119.02 17.95
N LEU A 369 14.19 -119.48 16.78
CA LEU A 369 14.90 -120.78 16.59
C LEU A 369 15.39 -120.97 15.12
N GLU A 370 16.66 -121.34 14.98
CA GLU A 370 17.39 -121.83 13.79
C GLU A 370 17.17 -123.37 13.57
N PRO A 371 17.85 -124.10 12.65
CA PRO A 371 18.26 -123.89 11.24
C PRO A 371 18.01 -125.16 10.37
N THR A 372 18.56 -125.26 9.13
CA THR A 372 19.30 -126.47 8.66
C THR A 372 20.09 -126.21 7.37
N LEU A 373 21.23 -126.90 7.27
CA LEU A 373 22.22 -126.87 6.20
C LEU A 373 21.75 -127.60 4.93
N GLU A 374 22.18 -127.14 3.76
CA GLU A 374 22.81 -128.03 2.76
C GLU A 374 23.66 -127.29 1.73
N VAL A 375 24.78 -127.92 1.39
CA VAL A 375 25.87 -127.42 0.55
C VAL A 375 25.53 -127.56 -0.94
N LYS A 376 25.71 -126.49 -1.74
CA LYS A 376 25.93 -126.63 -3.19
C LYS A 376 26.73 -125.44 -3.76
N TYR A 377 28.03 -125.66 -3.94
CA TYR A 377 28.92 -124.74 -4.65
C TYR A 377 28.54 -124.68 -6.14
N SER A 378 27.99 -123.53 -6.58
CA SER A 378 28.11 -122.93 -7.93
C SER A 378 27.13 -121.76 -8.20
N SER A 379 26.21 -121.41 -7.28
CA SER A 379 25.24 -120.31 -7.46
C SER A 379 25.50 -119.02 -6.64
N THR A 380 26.41 -119.03 -5.66
CA THR A 380 26.61 -117.91 -4.70
C THR A 380 27.31 -116.71 -5.33
N ILE A 381 28.23 -116.90 -6.26
CA ILE A 381 28.92 -115.78 -6.95
C ILE A 381 27.94 -115.06 -7.88
N VAL A 382 27.09 -115.78 -8.60
CA VAL A 382 26.05 -115.18 -9.47
C VAL A 382 24.99 -114.48 -8.63
N SER A 383 24.55 -115.05 -7.50
CA SER A 383 23.62 -114.39 -6.56
C SER A 383 24.21 -113.15 -5.87
N TYR A 384 25.49 -113.18 -5.48
CA TYR A 384 26.18 -112.03 -4.90
C TYR A 384 26.40 -110.92 -5.92
N ILE A 385 26.84 -111.27 -7.14
CA ILE A 385 27.01 -110.33 -8.25
C ILE A 385 25.65 -109.78 -8.70
N SER A 386 24.60 -110.60 -8.80
CA SER A 386 23.24 -110.14 -9.09
C SER A 386 22.71 -109.23 -7.99
N SER A 387 22.81 -109.57 -6.71
CA SER A 387 22.34 -108.66 -5.64
C SER A 387 23.14 -107.36 -5.55
N LYS A 388 24.45 -107.40 -5.87
CA LYS A 388 25.27 -106.20 -5.98
C LYS A 388 24.91 -105.38 -7.22
N LEU A 389 24.68 -106.01 -8.37
CA LEU A 389 24.20 -105.37 -9.60
C LEU A 389 22.80 -104.80 -9.43
N ASP A 390 21.89 -105.48 -8.74
CA ASP A 390 20.53 -105.02 -8.44
C ASP A 390 20.56 -103.83 -7.48
N ASN A 391 21.42 -103.85 -6.46
CA ASN A 391 21.63 -102.70 -5.57
C ASN A 391 22.30 -101.53 -6.30
N LEU A 392 23.25 -101.80 -7.19
CA LEU A 392 23.91 -100.79 -8.00
C LEU A 392 22.95 -100.20 -9.04
N SER A 393 22.08 -101.02 -9.64
CA SER A 393 20.99 -100.64 -10.53
C SER A 393 19.93 -99.82 -9.79
N ALA A 394 19.50 -100.24 -8.60
CA ALA A 394 18.55 -99.49 -7.77
C ALA A 394 19.13 -98.13 -7.33
N LYS A 395 20.41 -98.08 -6.94
CA LYS A 395 21.12 -96.81 -6.66
C LYS A 395 21.27 -95.95 -7.92
N SER A 396 21.59 -96.56 -9.06
CA SER A 396 21.73 -95.87 -10.34
C SER A 396 20.40 -95.26 -10.77
N ASN A 397 19.29 -96.01 -10.67
CA ASN A 397 17.94 -95.54 -10.96
C ASN A 397 17.54 -94.40 -10.02
N LYS A 398 17.84 -94.52 -8.72
CA LYS A 398 17.61 -93.42 -7.77
C LYS A 398 18.45 -92.18 -8.11
N SER A 399 19.69 -92.36 -8.55
CA SER A 399 20.52 -91.26 -9.04
C SER A 399 19.97 -90.64 -10.33
N PHE A 400 19.46 -91.43 -11.27
CA PHE A 400 18.80 -90.94 -12.48
C PHE A 400 17.52 -90.15 -12.16
N GLU A 401 16.71 -90.62 -11.20
CA GLU A 401 15.54 -89.87 -10.73
C GLU A 401 15.94 -88.54 -10.08
N ASN A 402 16.99 -88.54 -9.25
CA ASN A 402 17.53 -87.31 -8.67
C ASN A 402 18.07 -86.35 -9.74
N ILE A 403 18.78 -86.84 -10.76
CA ILE A 403 19.28 -86.00 -11.85
C ILE A 403 18.12 -85.44 -12.68
N LYS A 404 17.07 -86.24 -12.94
CA LYS A 404 15.86 -85.77 -13.61
C LYS A 404 15.13 -84.70 -12.79
N PHE A 405 15.08 -84.87 -11.47
CA PHE A 405 14.55 -83.87 -10.55
C PHE A 405 15.37 -82.57 -10.58
N TYR A 406 16.69 -82.65 -10.45
CA TYR A 406 17.59 -81.48 -10.52
C TYR A 406 17.56 -80.79 -11.88
N SER A 407 17.46 -81.54 -12.98
CA SER A 407 17.29 -81.02 -14.34
C SER A 407 15.98 -80.23 -14.48
N LYS A 408 14.88 -80.75 -13.90
CA LYS A 408 13.60 -80.05 -13.86
C LYS A 408 13.66 -78.75 -13.05
N ASP A 409 14.27 -78.80 -11.87
CA ASP A 409 14.44 -77.60 -11.02
C ASP A 409 15.33 -76.56 -11.71
N LEU A 410 16.43 -76.97 -12.34
CA LEU A 410 17.28 -76.08 -13.13
C LEU A 410 16.53 -75.44 -14.29
N ASN A 411 15.69 -76.19 -15.01
CA ASN A 411 14.86 -75.62 -16.07
C ASN A 411 13.86 -74.58 -15.53
N ASN A 412 13.22 -74.86 -14.40
CA ASN A 412 12.35 -73.88 -13.74
C ASN A 412 13.11 -72.61 -13.34
N TYR A 413 14.33 -72.76 -12.79
CA TYR A 413 15.20 -71.62 -12.48
C TYR A 413 15.60 -70.84 -13.74
N LEU A 414 15.90 -71.51 -14.86
CA LEU A 414 16.25 -70.84 -16.11
C LEU A 414 15.08 -70.09 -16.73
N GLU A 415 13.86 -70.62 -16.63
CA GLU A 415 12.63 -69.93 -17.07
C GLU A 415 12.36 -68.68 -16.21
N GLN A 416 12.58 -68.76 -14.89
CA GLN A 416 12.52 -67.59 -13.99
C GLN A 416 13.59 -66.54 -14.33
N ILE A 417 14.80 -66.95 -14.72
CA ILE A 417 15.82 -65.98 -15.12
C ILE A 417 15.52 -65.39 -16.51
N GLU A 418 14.94 -66.14 -17.44
CA GLU A 418 14.53 -65.67 -18.77
C GLU A 418 13.41 -64.62 -18.70
N THR A 419 12.42 -64.83 -17.83
CA THR A 419 11.41 -63.80 -17.50
C THR A 419 12.05 -62.56 -16.87
N THR A 420 13.10 -62.72 -16.05
CA THR A 420 13.88 -61.60 -15.50
C THR A 420 14.67 -60.84 -16.58
N VAL A 421 15.17 -61.55 -17.59
CA VAL A 421 15.86 -60.94 -18.77
C VAL A 421 14.88 -60.14 -19.62
N LEU A 422 13.66 -60.63 -19.87
CA LEU A 422 12.62 -59.86 -20.58
C LEU A 422 12.26 -58.57 -19.83
N ASN A 423 12.21 -58.61 -18.49
CA ASN A 423 12.02 -57.43 -17.67
C ASN A 423 13.19 -56.42 -17.77
N THR A 424 14.35 -56.80 -18.30
CA THR A 424 15.53 -55.92 -18.46
C THR A 424 15.37 -54.93 -19.63
N GLU A 425 14.67 -55.29 -20.71
CA GLU A 425 14.37 -54.35 -21.81
C GLU A 425 13.45 -53.20 -21.34
N SER A 426 12.55 -53.51 -20.39
CA SER A 426 11.74 -52.52 -19.67
C SER A 426 12.59 -51.61 -18.78
N ILE A 427 13.66 -52.15 -18.15
CA ILE A 427 14.62 -51.34 -17.37
C ILE A 427 15.40 -50.39 -18.29
N ASP A 428 15.90 -50.86 -19.44
CA ASP A 428 16.65 -50.02 -20.39
C ASP A 428 15.80 -48.88 -20.96
N SER A 429 14.57 -49.17 -21.36
CA SER A 429 13.63 -48.13 -21.82
C SER A 429 13.31 -47.12 -20.72
N SER A 430 13.21 -47.57 -19.47
CA SER A 430 13.06 -46.69 -18.31
C SER A 430 14.31 -45.82 -18.09
N VAL A 431 15.52 -46.37 -18.21
CA VAL A 431 16.79 -45.61 -18.10
C VAL A 431 16.87 -44.52 -19.18
N LEU A 432 16.56 -44.84 -20.44
CA LEU A 432 16.52 -43.86 -21.53
C LEU A 432 15.49 -42.75 -21.29
N ALA A 433 14.30 -43.09 -20.79
CA ALA A 433 13.28 -42.10 -20.42
C ALA A 433 13.77 -41.18 -19.29
N TYR A 434 14.51 -41.72 -18.32
CA TYR A 434 15.14 -40.93 -17.25
C TYR A 434 16.23 -39.99 -17.76
N GLU A 435 17.07 -40.42 -18.71
CA GLU A 435 18.08 -39.55 -19.34
C GLU A 435 17.43 -38.41 -20.13
N GLN A 436 16.39 -38.70 -20.90
CA GLN A 436 15.61 -37.66 -21.61
C GLN A 436 14.94 -36.68 -20.64
N LEU A 437 14.43 -37.17 -19.51
CA LEU A 437 13.85 -36.33 -18.46
C LEU A 437 14.92 -35.40 -17.86
N LYS A 438 16.13 -35.91 -17.61
CA LYS A 438 17.27 -35.12 -17.13
C LYS A 438 17.63 -33.97 -18.08
N ASP A 439 17.74 -34.26 -19.38
CA ASP A 439 18.05 -33.24 -20.39
C ASP A 439 16.94 -32.19 -20.49
N THR A 440 15.68 -32.63 -20.48
CA THR A 440 14.51 -31.73 -20.48
C THR A 440 14.51 -30.83 -19.26
N PHE A 441 14.81 -31.37 -18.08
CA PHE A 441 14.89 -30.62 -16.83
C PHE A 441 16.02 -29.60 -16.85
N SER A 442 17.19 -29.94 -17.41
CA SER A 442 18.30 -28.99 -17.55
C SER A 442 17.98 -27.84 -18.50
N ARG A 443 17.28 -28.12 -19.63
CA ARG A 443 16.78 -27.06 -20.52
C ARG A 443 15.76 -26.18 -19.82
N PHE A 444 14.88 -26.77 -19.03
CA PHE A 444 13.88 -26.06 -18.26
C PHE A 444 14.50 -25.14 -17.20
N GLU A 445 15.50 -25.61 -16.45
CA GLU A 445 16.29 -24.81 -15.50
C GLU A 445 16.91 -23.59 -16.18
N LYS A 446 17.52 -23.77 -17.36
CA LYS A 446 18.09 -22.68 -18.15
C LYS A 446 17.02 -21.65 -18.56
N SER A 447 15.86 -22.11 -19.04
CA SER A 447 14.75 -21.20 -19.40
C SER A 447 14.27 -20.37 -18.20
N ILE A 448 14.18 -20.95 -17.00
CA ILE A 448 13.80 -20.19 -15.79
C ILE A 448 14.83 -19.11 -15.46
N VAL A 449 16.13 -19.43 -15.57
CA VAL A 449 17.20 -18.45 -15.36
C VAL A 449 17.13 -17.32 -16.39
N ASP A 450 16.87 -17.64 -17.65
CA ASP A 450 16.75 -16.64 -18.71
C ASP A 450 15.50 -15.74 -18.51
N ILE A 451 14.37 -16.31 -18.07
CA ILE A 451 13.17 -15.54 -17.67
C ILE A 451 13.48 -14.59 -16.52
N LEU A 452 14.17 -15.06 -15.47
CA LEU A 452 14.55 -14.24 -14.32
C LEU A 452 15.46 -13.07 -14.72
N LYS A 453 16.42 -13.28 -15.62
CA LYS A 453 17.24 -12.20 -16.20
C LYS A 453 16.39 -11.20 -16.99
N GLY A 454 15.38 -11.68 -17.71
CA GLY A 454 14.39 -10.83 -18.37
C GLY A 454 13.67 -9.91 -17.38
N PHE A 455 13.18 -10.45 -16.26
CA PHE A 455 12.58 -9.66 -15.18
C PHE A 455 13.58 -8.65 -14.57
N GLU A 456 14.82 -9.05 -14.36
CA GLU A 456 15.85 -8.12 -13.86
C GLU A 456 16.06 -6.94 -14.82
N SER A 457 16.16 -7.20 -16.13
CA SER A 457 16.36 -6.17 -17.15
C SER A 457 15.22 -5.14 -17.30
N VAL A 458 14.00 -5.50 -16.88
CA VAL A 458 12.81 -4.64 -16.97
C VAL A 458 12.59 -3.84 -15.68
N THR A 459 13.33 -4.15 -14.60
CA THR A 459 13.18 -3.50 -13.29
C THR A 459 13.58 -2.02 -13.33
N ASP A 460 14.71 -1.68 -13.93
CA ASP A 460 15.18 -0.30 -14.03
C ASP A 460 14.28 0.58 -14.93
N PRO A 461 13.90 0.14 -16.15
CA PRO A 461 12.92 0.87 -16.97
C PRO A 461 11.59 1.11 -16.27
N ILE A 462 11.10 0.14 -15.50
CA ILE A 462 9.89 0.28 -14.68
C ILE A 462 10.10 1.42 -13.68
N ASN A 463 11.17 1.39 -12.87
CA ASN A 463 11.47 2.42 -11.89
C ASN A 463 11.63 3.83 -12.51
N ASP A 464 12.30 3.94 -13.66
CA ASP A 464 12.45 5.19 -14.39
C ASP A 464 11.09 5.72 -14.88
N LEU A 465 10.22 4.85 -15.39
CA LEU A 465 8.87 5.23 -15.80
C LEU A 465 8.05 5.77 -14.62
N ASN A 466 8.16 5.17 -13.43
CA ASN A 466 7.52 5.69 -12.23
C ASN A 466 7.97 7.12 -11.92
N LYS A 467 9.29 7.35 -12.00
CA LYS A 467 9.88 8.65 -11.74
C LYS A 467 9.34 9.69 -12.73
N TYR A 468 9.28 9.35 -14.01
CA TYR A 468 8.70 10.24 -15.03
C TYR A 468 7.21 10.52 -14.79
N ILE A 469 6.41 9.53 -14.40
CA ILE A 469 4.99 9.73 -14.07
C ILE A 469 4.86 10.69 -12.87
N LEU A 470 5.66 10.51 -11.82
CA LEU A 470 5.66 11.39 -10.65
C LEU A 470 6.07 12.83 -11.01
N GLU A 471 7.08 12.98 -11.85
CA GLU A 471 7.52 14.28 -12.35
C GLU A 471 6.43 14.96 -13.21
N ILE A 472 5.78 14.21 -14.11
CA ILE A 472 4.64 14.70 -14.89
C ILE A 472 3.49 15.12 -13.97
N SER A 473 3.15 14.34 -12.96
CA SER A 473 2.10 14.70 -11.98
C SER A 473 2.46 15.99 -11.23
N SER A 474 3.70 16.12 -10.75
CA SER A 474 4.15 17.33 -10.06
C SER A 474 4.08 18.56 -10.96
N ASN A 475 4.59 18.46 -12.19
CA ASN A 475 4.53 19.54 -13.17
C ASN A 475 3.08 19.89 -13.56
N PHE A 476 2.19 18.90 -13.58
CA PHE A 476 0.78 19.10 -13.86
C PHE A 476 0.10 19.90 -12.73
N GLU A 477 0.31 19.51 -11.47
CA GLU A 477 -0.20 20.23 -10.30
C GLU A 477 0.31 21.67 -10.24
N GLU A 478 1.60 21.89 -10.53
CA GLU A 478 2.18 23.23 -10.60
C GLU A 478 1.50 24.08 -11.68
N ASN A 479 1.31 23.55 -12.89
CA ASN A 479 0.61 24.25 -13.97
C ASN A 479 -0.87 24.52 -13.65
N VAL A 480 -1.55 23.62 -12.93
CA VAL A 480 -2.90 23.86 -12.41
C VAL A 480 -2.92 25.06 -11.47
N SER A 481 -1.93 25.16 -10.56
CA SER A 481 -1.79 26.32 -9.69
C SER A 481 -1.54 27.62 -10.47
N PHE A 482 -0.78 27.53 -11.57
CA PHE A 482 -0.50 28.66 -12.45
C PHE A 482 -1.76 29.17 -13.14
N PHE A 483 -2.68 28.30 -13.57
CA PHE A 483 -3.97 28.72 -14.13
C PHE A 483 -4.81 29.56 -13.17
N TYR A 484 -4.83 29.25 -11.87
CA TYR A 484 -5.53 30.09 -10.88
C TYR A 484 -4.92 31.49 -10.79
N SER A 485 -3.60 31.60 -10.93
CA SER A 485 -2.92 32.90 -10.95
C SER A 485 -3.25 33.69 -12.22
N ILE A 486 -3.33 33.02 -13.38
CA ILE A 486 -3.75 33.62 -14.65
C ILE A 486 -5.19 34.12 -14.54
N ASP A 487 -6.12 33.29 -14.04
CA ASP A 487 -7.54 33.67 -13.88
C ASP A 487 -7.68 34.94 -13.04
N LYS A 488 -6.95 35.01 -11.91
CA LYS A 488 -6.94 36.19 -11.05
C LYS A 488 -6.37 37.41 -11.76
N ASN A 489 -5.27 37.26 -12.48
CA ASN A 489 -4.66 38.37 -13.22
C ASN A 489 -5.58 38.87 -14.34
N LEU A 490 -6.26 37.96 -15.04
CA LEU A 490 -7.26 38.30 -16.05
C LEU A 490 -8.46 39.02 -15.44
N GLU A 491 -8.94 38.61 -14.26
CA GLU A 491 -10.01 39.32 -13.54
C GLU A 491 -9.59 40.76 -13.19
N ILE A 492 -8.37 40.94 -12.67
CA ILE A 492 -7.81 42.26 -12.38
C ILE A 492 -7.69 43.09 -13.65
N PHE A 493 -7.18 42.51 -14.73
CA PHE A 493 -7.01 43.20 -16.01
C PHE A 493 -8.36 43.64 -16.59
N ASN A 494 -9.37 42.78 -16.50
CA ASN A 494 -10.74 43.11 -16.93
C ASN A 494 -11.32 44.27 -16.10
N LYS A 495 -11.14 44.26 -14.77
CA LYS A 495 -11.54 45.39 -13.92
C LYS A 495 -10.86 46.69 -14.31
N VAL A 496 -9.55 46.67 -14.56
CA VAL A 496 -8.79 47.85 -15.00
C VAL A 496 -9.27 48.35 -16.37
N ALA A 497 -9.52 47.44 -17.31
CA ALA A 497 -10.07 47.79 -18.63
C ALA A 497 -11.45 48.45 -18.50
N THR A 498 -12.36 47.89 -17.70
CA THR A 498 -13.70 48.49 -17.49
C THR A 498 -13.63 49.87 -16.83
N ILE A 499 -12.73 50.07 -15.86
CA ILE A 499 -12.52 51.38 -15.23
C ILE A 499 -12.01 52.39 -16.26
N ASN A 500 -10.99 52.01 -17.03
CA ASN A 500 -10.42 52.88 -18.05
C ASN A 500 -11.43 53.21 -19.17
N SER A 501 -12.28 52.27 -19.58
CA SER A 501 -13.37 52.53 -20.53
C SER A 501 -14.36 53.57 -20.00
N SER A 502 -14.76 53.45 -18.73
CA SER A 502 -15.59 54.46 -18.04
C SER A 502 -14.89 55.83 -17.96
N ASP A 503 -13.60 55.86 -17.65
CA ASP A 503 -12.82 57.10 -17.57
C ASP A 503 -12.69 57.79 -18.94
N ILE A 504 -12.50 57.02 -20.03
CA ILE A 504 -12.47 57.56 -21.39
C ILE A 504 -13.84 58.13 -21.77
N GLU A 505 -14.95 57.46 -21.46
CA GLU A 505 -16.29 58.00 -21.69
C GLU A 505 -16.52 59.32 -20.93
N ASN A 506 -16.09 59.37 -19.67
CA ASN A 506 -16.16 60.59 -18.85
C ASN A 506 -15.32 61.74 -19.45
N ILE A 507 -14.11 61.44 -19.94
CA ILE A 507 -13.25 62.43 -20.62
C ILE A 507 -13.92 62.91 -21.91
N LYS A 508 -14.47 62.01 -22.72
CA LYS A 508 -15.16 62.34 -23.97
C LYS A 508 -16.34 63.29 -23.72
N SER A 509 -17.11 63.03 -22.66
CA SER A 509 -18.20 63.91 -22.22
C SER A 509 -17.69 65.30 -21.83
N LYS A 510 -16.63 65.38 -21.02
CA LYS A 510 -16.03 66.67 -20.61
C LYS A 510 -15.44 67.46 -21.79
N VAL A 511 -14.86 66.78 -22.77
CA VAL A 511 -14.39 67.40 -24.02
C VAL A 511 -15.59 67.98 -24.78
N PHE A 512 -16.69 67.25 -24.88
CA PHE A 512 -17.91 67.77 -25.50
C PHE A 512 -18.46 69.02 -24.78
N ASP A 513 -18.49 69.03 -23.45
CA ASP A 513 -18.92 70.20 -22.67
C ASP A 513 -17.99 71.40 -22.89
N LEU A 514 -16.68 71.17 -22.96
CA LEU A 514 -15.69 72.21 -23.24
C LEU A 514 -15.86 72.82 -24.64
N ASN A 515 -16.21 72.02 -25.65
CA ASN A 515 -16.54 72.52 -26.99
C ASN A 515 -17.66 73.57 -26.94
N ILE A 516 -18.72 73.30 -26.19
CA ILE A 516 -19.85 74.23 -26.00
C ILE A 516 -19.39 75.52 -25.31
N VAL A 517 -18.50 75.41 -24.31
CA VAL A 517 -17.92 76.57 -23.63
C VAL A 517 -17.10 77.42 -24.60
N PHE A 518 -16.27 76.82 -25.47
CA PHE A 518 -15.50 77.56 -26.47
C PHE A 518 -16.36 78.30 -27.48
N GLU A 519 -17.42 77.67 -27.98
CA GLU A 519 -18.38 78.32 -28.88
C GLU A 519 -19.00 79.57 -28.23
N ASN A 520 -19.38 79.47 -26.95
CA ASN A 520 -19.93 80.60 -26.20
C ASN A 520 -18.90 81.70 -25.95
N VAL A 521 -17.65 81.35 -25.62
CA VAL A 521 -16.55 82.32 -25.45
C VAL A 521 -16.31 83.08 -26.75
N ASN A 522 -16.18 82.36 -27.88
CA ASN A 522 -16.01 82.97 -29.21
C ASN A 522 -17.14 83.94 -29.56
N LYS A 523 -18.39 83.55 -29.28
CA LYS A 523 -19.55 84.42 -29.48
C LYS A 523 -19.48 85.68 -28.62
N ASN A 524 -19.19 85.55 -27.33
CA ASN A 524 -19.09 86.69 -26.41
C ASN A 524 -17.97 87.66 -26.83
N PHE A 525 -16.85 87.16 -27.35
CA PHE A 525 -15.78 88.02 -27.88
C PHE A 525 -16.17 88.73 -29.16
N ALA A 526 -16.87 88.07 -30.07
CA ALA A 526 -17.41 88.71 -31.27
C ALA A 526 -18.39 89.85 -30.91
N ASP A 527 -19.26 89.62 -29.92
CA ASP A 527 -20.20 90.63 -29.42
C ASP A 527 -19.45 91.81 -28.75
N LEU A 528 -18.41 91.54 -27.95
CA LEU A 528 -17.58 92.57 -27.30
C LEU A 528 -16.84 93.44 -28.34
N LEU A 529 -16.29 92.82 -29.39
CA LEU A 529 -15.63 93.53 -30.49
C LEU A 529 -16.63 94.45 -31.22
N SER A 530 -17.85 93.96 -31.47
CA SER A 530 -18.93 94.75 -32.08
C SER A 530 -19.33 95.96 -31.22
N GLN A 531 -19.48 95.77 -29.90
CA GLN A 531 -19.78 96.85 -28.96
C GLN A 531 -18.64 97.89 -28.90
N THR A 532 -17.39 97.43 -28.87
CA THR A 532 -16.21 98.31 -28.83
C THR A 532 -16.13 99.18 -30.09
N ASN A 533 -16.36 98.60 -31.27
CA ASN A 533 -16.45 99.34 -32.54
C ASN A 533 -17.58 100.38 -32.55
N SER A 534 -18.72 100.04 -31.95
CA SER A 534 -19.85 100.97 -31.80
C SER A 534 -19.50 102.15 -30.87
N LEU A 535 -18.83 101.89 -29.75
CA LEU A 535 -18.33 102.93 -28.83
C LEU A 535 -17.30 103.84 -29.49
N GLN A 536 -16.38 103.29 -30.30
CA GLN A 536 -15.43 104.10 -31.06
C GLN A 536 -16.13 105.02 -32.06
N SER A 537 -17.18 104.53 -32.73
CA SER A 537 -17.96 105.32 -33.68
C SER A 537 -18.74 106.45 -32.98
N ALA A 538 -19.35 106.16 -31.83
CA ALA A 538 -20.01 107.16 -30.99
C ALA A 538 -19.01 108.20 -30.47
N ASN A 539 -17.82 107.79 -30.03
CA ASN A 539 -16.79 108.71 -29.55
C ASN A 539 -16.25 109.61 -30.68
N LYS A 540 -16.10 109.11 -31.91
CA LYS A 540 -15.77 109.94 -33.09
C LYS A 540 -16.83 111.02 -33.34
N LEU A 541 -18.12 110.68 -33.19
CA LEU A 541 -19.20 111.63 -33.30
C LEU A 541 -19.13 112.70 -32.20
N LEU A 542 -18.84 112.32 -30.94
CA LEU A 542 -18.63 113.26 -29.83
C LEU A 542 -17.48 114.23 -30.09
N VAL A 543 -16.35 113.75 -30.62
CA VAL A 543 -15.22 114.62 -31.03
C VAL A 543 -15.68 115.63 -32.09
N SER A 544 -16.45 115.19 -33.08
CA SER A 544 -16.99 116.06 -34.12
C SER A 544 -17.95 117.11 -33.55
N ILE A 545 -18.86 116.72 -32.66
CA ILE A 545 -19.82 117.63 -32.00
C ILE A 545 -19.08 118.64 -31.13
N SER A 546 -18.11 118.19 -30.32
CA SER A 546 -17.27 119.08 -29.51
C SER A 546 -16.54 120.12 -30.37
N ALA A 547 -15.94 119.71 -31.50
CA ALA A 547 -15.26 120.62 -32.41
C ALA A 547 -16.22 121.64 -33.06
N GLN A 548 -17.40 121.19 -33.49
CA GLN A 548 -18.44 122.05 -34.04
C GLN A 548 -18.97 123.05 -33.00
N THR A 549 -19.26 122.59 -31.79
CA THR A 549 -19.72 123.44 -30.68
C THR A 549 -18.66 124.46 -30.27
N ASN A 550 -17.38 124.08 -30.27
CA ASN A 550 -16.28 125.02 -30.02
C ASN A 550 -16.21 126.11 -31.09
N MET A 551 -16.38 125.77 -32.37
CA MET A 551 -16.44 126.74 -33.47
C MET A 551 -17.68 127.65 -33.36
N LEU A 552 -18.85 127.10 -33.07
CA LEU A 552 -20.09 127.86 -32.88
C LEU A 552 -19.97 128.84 -31.70
N ALA A 553 -19.46 128.37 -30.56
CA ALA A 553 -19.24 129.17 -29.37
C ALA A 553 -18.20 130.27 -29.59
N MET A 554 -17.14 129.98 -30.37
CA MET A 554 -16.15 130.98 -30.78
C MET A 554 -16.79 132.06 -31.68
N ASN A 555 -17.60 131.68 -32.66
CA ASN A 555 -18.33 132.63 -33.51
C ASN A 555 -19.30 133.49 -32.68
N ALA A 556 -20.01 132.88 -31.73
CA ALA A 556 -20.91 133.59 -30.82
C ALA A 556 -20.17 134.55 -29.87
N ALA A 557 -19.00 134.15 -29.34
CA ALA A 557 -18.16 135.01 -28.51
C ALA A 557 -17.63 136.22 -29.30
N ILE A 558 -17.26 136.03 -30.58
CA ILE A 558 -16.84 137.10 -31.49
C ILE A 558 -18.00 138.08 -31.74
N GLU A 559 -19.20 137.60 -32.06
CA GLU A 559 -20.35 138.47 -32.35
C GLU A 559 -20.85 139.18 -31.07
N ALA A 560 -20.78 138.53 -29.91
CA ALA A 560 -21.07 139.14 -28.61
C ALA A 560 -20.07 140.25 -28.25
N ALA A 561 -18.78 140.07 -28.57
CA ALA A 561 -17.77 141.13 -28.40
C ALA A 561 -18.02 142.32 -29.35
N LYS A 562 -18.51 142.05 -30.56
CA LYS A 562 -18.84 143.06 -31.58
C LYS A 562 -20.08 143.90 -31.22
N ALA A 563 -21.00 143.36 -30.43
CA ALA A 563 -22.18 144.06 -29.90
C ALA A 563 -21.87 145.00 -28.70
N GLY A 564 -20.63 145.07 -28.22
CA GLY A 564 -20.21 145.98 -27.15
C GLY A 564 -20.90 145.68 -25.80
N ASP A 565 -21.37 146.72 -25.09
CA ASP A 565 -21.98 146.57 -23.77
C ASP A 565 -23.27 145.74 -23.76
N ALA A 566 -24.04 145.74 -24.86
CA ALA A 566 -25.25 144.93 -25.00
C ALA A 566 -24.97 143.42 -25.13
N GLY A 567 -23.75 143.04 -25.51
CA GLY A 567 -23.32 141.65 -25.73
C GLY A 567 -22.59 141.00 -24.54
N LYS A 568 -22.28 141.73 -23.47
CA LYS A 568 -21.45 141.24 -22.35
C LYS A 568 -21.97 139.94 -21.72
N SER A 569 -23.28 139.82 -21.48
CA SER A 569 -23.89 138.60 -20.93
C SER A 569 -23.79 137.41 -21.88
N PHE A 570 -23.97 137.63 -23.19
CA PHE A 570 -23.81 136.62 -24.23
C PHE A 570 -22.35 136.17 -24.39
N ALA A 571 -21.39 137.08 -24.24
CA ALA A 571 -19.96 136.76 -24.33
C ALA A 571 -19.51 135.81 -23.21
N VAL A 572 -20.02 136.01 -21.98
CA VAL A 572 -19.72 135.11 -20.85
C VAL A 572 -20.28 133.71 -21.09
N VAL A 573 -21.53 133.60 -21.56
CA VAL A 573 -22.15 132.31 -21.89
C VAL A 573 -21.41 131.61 -23.03
N ALA A 574 -21.06 132.35 -24.09
CA ALA A 574 -20.34 131.80 -25.23
C ALA A 574 -18.94 131.27 -24.84
N GLU A 575 -18.20 132.00 -24.00
CA GLU A 575 -16.90 131.53 -23.51
C GLU A 575 -17.04 130.28 -22.61
N GLU A 576 -18.09 130.18 -21.81
CA GLU A 576 -18.34 128.99 -20.99
C GLU A 576 -18.73 127.77 -21.84
N ILE A 577 -19.57 127.95 -22.87
CA ILE A 577 -19.86 126.90 -23.87
C ILE A 577 -18.59 126.49 -24.61
N ARG A 578 -17.70 127.44 -24.95
CA ARG A 578 -16.42 127.16 -25.61
C ARG A 578 -15.52 126.31 -24.71
N LYS A 579 -15.39 126.65 -23.43
CA LYS A 579 -14.64 125.83 -22.44
C LYS A 579 -15.22 124.43 -22.29
N LEU A 580 -16.55 124.31 -22.18
CA LEU A 580 -17.24 123.01 -22.13
C LEU A 580 -16.95 122.17 -23.38
N ALA A 581 -16.97 122.79 -24.57
CA ALA A 581 -16.66 122.12 -25.82
C ALA A 581 -15.20 121.63 -25.87
N ILE A 582 -14.23 122.46 -25.49
CA ILE A 582 -12.81 122.08 -25.42
C ILE A 582 -12.60 120.93 -24.42
N ASN A 583 -13.19 121.02 -23.23
CA ASN A 583 -13.12 119.96 -22.23
C ASN A 583 -13.76 118.66 -22.73
N SER A 584 -14.91 118.73 -23.39
CA SER A 584 -15.57 117.57 -24.01
C SER A 584 -14.69 116.90 -25.07
N GLY A 585 -13.97 117.68 -25.88
CA GLY A 585 -13.01 117.16 -26.85
C GLY A 585 -11.81 116.49 -26.20
N LYS A 586 -11.31 117.05 -25.08
CA LYS A 586 -10.25 116.44 -24.27
C LYS A 586 -10.70 115.10 -23.66
N TYR A 587 -11.90 115.04 -23.06
CA TYR A 587 -12.45 113.79 -22.52
C TYR A 587 -12.67 112.74 -23.61
N SER A 588 -13.21 113.14 -24.77
CA SER A 588 -13.39 112.22 -25.90
C SER A 588 -12.05 111.67 -26.42
N LYS A 589 -10.96 112.46 -26.34
CA LYS A 589 -9.61 111.98 -26.66
C LYS A 589 -9.12 110.94 -25.65
N THR A 590 -9.34 111.16 -24.35
CA THR A 590 -9.03 110.16 -23.32
C THR A 590 -9.81 108.85 -23.55
N ILE A 591 -11.12 108.94 -23.82
CA ILE A 591 -11.97 107.78 -24.15
C ILE A 591 -11.42 107.05 -25.38
N LYS A 592 -10.91 107.77 -26.39
CA LYS A 592 -10.31 107.15 -27.58
C LYS A 592 -9.08 106.33 -27.23
N ASP A 593 -8.21 106.85 -26.37
CA ASP A 593 -6.98 106.16 -25.96
C ASP A 593 -7.29 104.93 -25.08
N GLU A 594 -8.32 105.02 -24.22
CA GLU A 594 -8.86 103.88 -23.46
C GLU A 594 -9.44 102.80 -24.39
N LEU A 595 -10.28 103.18 -25.36
CA LEU A 595 -10.84 102.24 -26.34
C LEU A 595 -9.76 101.55 -27.18
N LYS A 596 -8.66 102.26 -27.51
CA LYS A 596 -7.51 101.66 -28.20
C LYS A 596 -6.79 100.63 -27.32
N THR A 597 -6.74 100.87 -26.02
CA THR A 597 -6.20 99.90 -25.04
C THR A 597 -7.09 98.67 -24.97
N VAL A 598 -8.41 98.85 -24.96
CA VAL A 598 -9.39 97.75 -25.02
C VAL A 598 -9.24 96.92 -26.29
N ASP A 599 -9.07 97.54 -27.46
CA ASP A 599 -8.80 96.81 -28.71
C ASP A 599 -7.54 95.92 -28.61
N GLY A 600 -6.46 96.46 -28.01
CA GLY A 600 -5.23 95.70 -27.80
C GLY A 600 -5.44 94.48 -26.91
N ILE A 601 -6.26 94.63 -25.86
CA ILE A 601 -6.64 93.52 -24.97
C ILE A 601 -7.48 92.49 -25.72
N ILE A 602 -8.47 92.91 -26.51
CA ILE A 602 -9.32 92.00 -27.30
C ILE A 602 -8.45 91.21 -28.31
N ALA A 603 -7.51 91.87 -28.98
CA ALA A 603 -6.61 91.21 -29.93
C ALA A 603 -5.72 90.16 -29.25
N ALA A 604 -5.19 90.48 -28.06
CA ALA A 604 -4.40 89.53 -27.27
C ALA A 604 -5.24 88.31 -26.87
N ILE A 605 -6.47 88.52 -26.39
CA ILE A 605 -7.34 87.41 -25.99
C ILE A 605 -7.75 86.55 -27.18
N ASN A 606 -8.03 87.12 -28.35
CA ASN A 606 -8.32 86.33 -29.56
C ASN A 606 -7.14 85.41 -29.93
N SER A 607 -5.91 85.91 -29.84
CA SER A 607 -4.71 85.08 -30.08
C SER A 607 -4.55 83.95 -29.06
N GLU A 608 -4.90 84.21 -27.80
CA GLU A 608 -4.90 83.18 -26.76
C GLU A 608 -5.98 82.13 -27.03
N ILE A 609 -7.19 82.54 -27.40
CA ILE A 609 -8.30 81.65 -27.76
C ILE A 609 -7.94 80.75 -28.94
N ASP A 610 -7.34 81.29 -30.01
CA ASP A 610 -6.90 80.49 -31.16
C ASP A 610 -5.89 79.41 -30.76
N THR A 611 -4.99 79.75 -29.84
CA THR A 611 -3.99 78.80 -29.32
C THR A 611 -4.67 77.70 -28.49
N ILE A 612 -5.62 78.09 -27.64
CA ILE A 612 -6.37 77.14 -26.82
C ILE A 612 -7.24 76.23 -27.71
N TYR A 613 -7.85 76.77 -28.76
CA TYR A 613 -8.66 76.00 -29.70
C TYR A 613 -7.84 74.94 -30.46
N LYS A 614 -6.62 75.27 -30.88
CA LYS A 614 -5.69 74.28 -31.46
C LYS A 614 -5.36 73.16 -30.49
N ASN A 615 -4.97 73.50 -29.26
CA ASN A 615 -4.68 72.52 -28.22
C ASN A 615 -5.90 71.64 -27.93
N PHE A 616 -7.10 72.21 -28.03
CA PHE A 616 -8.34 71.49 -27.81
C PHE A 616 -8.64 70.48 -28.92
N ILE A 617 -8.42 70.83 -30.19
CA ILE A 617 -8.51 69.86 -31.31
C ILE A 617 -7.54 68.70 -31.09
N ASP A 618 -6.29 68.99 -30.70
CA ASP A 618 -5.29 67.96 -30.42
C ASP A 618 -5.74 67.03 -29.26
N ILE A 619 -6.38 67.58 -28.22
CA ILE A 619 -6.95 66.79 -27.12
C ILE A 619 -8.08 65.90 -27.64
N GLN A 620 -8.97 66.43 -28.47
CA GLN A 620 -10.10 65.68 -29.03
C GLN A 620 -9.63 64.50 -29.89
N ASP A 621 -8.67 64.72 -30.79
CA ASP A 621 -8.07 63.68 -31.62
C ASP A 621 -7.39 62.60 -30.76
N ASN A 622 -6.68 62.99 -29.69
CA ASN A 622 -6.07 62.06 -28.75
C ASN A 622 -7.10 61.22 -27.99
N VAL A 623 -8.25 61.79 -27.60
CA VAL A 623 -9.33 61.06 -26.93
C VAL A 623 -9.96 60.04 -27.86
N ASP A 624 -10.27 60.41 -29.10
CA ASP A 624 -10.86 59.49 -30.09
C ASP A 624 -9.88 58.37 -30.48
N SER A 625 -8.58 58.68 -30.61
CA SER A 625 -7.55 57.66 -30.81
C SER A 625 -7.42 56.72 -29.62
N ASN A 626 -7.49 57.23 -28.38
CA ASN A 626 -7.43 56.38 -27.18
C ASN A 626 -8.66 55.49 -27.05
N PHE A 627 -9.85 56.01 -27.35
CA PHE A 627 -11.08 55.21 -27.39
C PHE A 627 -10.97 54.03 -28.36
N SER A 628 -10.52 54.31 -29.60
CA SER A 628 -10.32 53.27 -30.62
C SER A 628 -9.27 52.23 -30.24
N ARG A 629 -8.22 52.64 -29.51
CA ARG A 629 -7.21 51.73 -28.96
C ARG A 629 -7.81 50.87 -27.85
N HIS A 630 -8.68 51.43 -27.01
CA HIS A 630 -9.24 50.71 -25.88
C HIS A 630 -10.26 49.66 -26.30
N GLU A 631 -11.09 49.95 -27.29
CA GLU A 631 -11.99 48.97 -27.91
C GLU A 631 -11.22 47.74 -28.43
N LYS A 632 -10.04 47.94 -29.04
CA LYS A 632 -9.17 46.83 -29.47
C LYS A 632 -8.63 46.03 -28.29
N VAL A 633 -8.32 46.67 -27.16
CA VAL A 633 -7.87 45.99 -25.94
C VAL A 633 -9.00 45.10 -25.41
N ASP A 634 -10.23 45.59 -25.36
CA ASP A 634 -11.39 44.83 -24.88
C ASP A 634 -11.66 43.60 -25.75
N LEU A 635 -11.64 43.76 -27.08
CA LEU A 635 -11.78 42.64 -28.02
C LEU A 635 -10.68 41.60 -27.85
N THR A 636 -9.43 42.05 -27.67
CA THR A 636 -8.27 41.15 -27.48
C THR A 636 -8.36 40.41 -26.15
N LEU A 637 -8.79 41.08 -25.08
CA LEU A 637 -8.99 40.47 -23.77
C LEU A 637 -10.08 39.39 -23.83
N ALA A 638 -11.22 39.69 -24.43
CA ALA A 638 -12.30 38.71 -24.59
C ALA A 638 -11.82 37.46 -25.34
N LYS A 639 -11.00 37.64 -26.38
CA LYS A 639 -10.37 36.53 -27.10
C LYS A 639 -9.44 35.70 -26.22
N HIS A 640 -8.53 36.34 -25.47
CA HIS A 640 -7.60 35.63 -24.59
C HIS A 640 -8.32 34.91 -23.44
N PHE A 641 -9.37 35.49 -22.85
CA PHE A 641 -10.20 34.82 -21.85
C PHE A 641 -10.75 33.49 -22.37
N LYS A 642 -11.28 33.51 -23.60
CA LYS A 642 -11.80 32.30 -24.25
C LYS A 642 -10.71 31.27 -24.52
N GLU A 643 -9.60 31.69 -25.13
CA GLU A 643 -8.48 30.78 -25.48
C GLU A 643 -7.85 30.13 -24.24
N ILE A 644 -7.68 30.90 -23.15
CA ILE A 644 -7.14 30.41 -21.88
C ILE A 644 -8.12 29.45 -21.22
N GLY A 645 -9.43 29.75 -21.23
CA GLY A 645 -10.46 28.83 -20.74
C GLY A 645 -10.45 27.49 -21.47
N GLU A 646 -10.47 27.51 -22.81
CA GLU A 646 -10.42 26.29 -23.64
C GLU A 646 -9.11 25.51 -23.46
N PHE A 647 -7.99 26.20 -23.27
CA PHE A 647 -6.72 25.56 -22.98
C PHE A 647 -6.70 24.92 -21.58
N LYS A 648 -7.21 25.61 -20.57
CA LYS A 648 -7.35 25.10 -19.20
C LYS A 648 -8.22 23.85 -19.17
N ASP A 649 -9.38 23.85 -19.82
CA ASP A 649 -10.27 22.69 -19.84
C ASP A 649 -9.62 21.48 -20.52
N ARG A 650 -8.92 21.70 -21.65
CA ARG A 650 -8.13 20.65 -22.30
C ARG A 650 -6.99 20.14 -21.41
N TYR A 651 -6.29 21.04 -20.71
CA TYR A 651 -5.22 20.66 -19.81
C TYR A 651 -5.75 19.82 -18.65
N LEU A 652 -6.84 20.25 -18.00
CA LEU A 652 -7.50 19.51 -16.92
C LEU A 652 -7.99 18.12 -17.37
N SER A 653 -8.37 17.95 -18.63
CA SER A 653 -8.73 16.62 -19.15
C SER A 653 -7.58 15.59 -19.08
N TYR A 654 -6.32 16.04 -19.08
CA TYR A 654 -5.16 15.15 -18.95
C TYR A 654 -4.95 14.61 -17.54
N ASP A 655 -5.58 15.18 -16.52
CA ASP A 655 -5.53 14.67 -15.14
C ASP A 655 -5.96 13.19 -15.08
N THR A 656 -7.11 12.89 -15.70
CA THR A 656 -7.62 11.53 -15.80
C THR A 656 -6.64 10.57 -16.46
N LYS A 657 -5.97 11.01 -17.53
CA LYS A 657 -4.98 10.18 -18.25
C LYS A 657 -3.73 9.94 -17.40
N ILE A 658 -3.26 10.95 -16.66
CA ILE A 658 -2.11 10.83 -15.75
C ILE A 658 -2.46 9.85 -14.62
N ARG A 659 -3.67 9.96 -14.06
CA ARG A 659 -4.16 9.04 -13.03
C ARG A 659 -4.29 7.61 -13.54
N ASP A 660 -4.83 7.42 -14.73
CA ASP A 660 -4.96 6.10 -15.36
C ASP A 660 -3.57 5.50 -15.64
N ALA A 661 -2.62 6.29 -16.13
CA ALA A 661 -1.23 5.86 -16.33
C ALA A 661 -0.56 5.45 -15.01
N LYS A 662 -0.78 6.20 -13.92
CA LYS A 662 -0.28 5.87 -12.58
C LYS A 662 -0.85 4.55 -12.06
N ASN A 663 -2.15 4.31 -12.26
CA ASN A 663 -2.80 3.06 -11.85
C ASN A 663 -2.31 1.87 -12.67
N MET A 664 -2.24 2.00 -13.99
CA MET A 664 -1.67 0.98 -14.88
C MET A 664 -0.24 0.64 -14.49
N TYR A 665 0.58 1.65 -14.20
CA TYR A 665 1.95 1.43 -13.78
C TYR A 665 2.04 0.68 -12.43
N LYS A 666 1.19 1.03 -11.45
CA LYS A 666 1.12 0.31 -10.18
C LYS A 666 0.77 -1.17 -10.37
N GLU A 667 -0.14 -1.47 -11.29
CA GLU A 667 -0.50 -2.85 -11.64
C GLU A 667 0.67 -3.59 -12.31
N ILE A 668 1.36 -2.96 -13.27
CA ILE A 668 2.55 -3.52 -13.92
C ILE A 668 3.65 -3.80 -12.89
N PHE A 669 3.92 -2.86 -11.99
CA PHE A 669 4.91 -3.00 -10.92
C PHE A 669 4.56 -4.19 -10.01
N ASN A 670 3.32 -4.27 -9.52
CA ASN A 670 2.89 -5.37 -8.67
C ASN A 670 2.98 -6.73 -9.38
N ASN A 671 2.54 -6.81 -10.64
CA ASN A 671 2.61 -8.02 -11.43
C ASN A 671 4.06 -8.45 -11.70
N HIS A 672 4.95 -7.51 -11.97
CA HIS A 672 6.39 -7.76 -12.15
C HIS A 672 7.01 -8.43 -10.94
N PHE A 673 6.82 -7.86 -9.74
CA PHE A 673 7.37 -8.42 -8.50
C PHE A 673 6.70 -9.74 -8.10
N PHE A 674 5.38 -9.86 -8.30
CA PHE A 674 4.66 -11.11 -8.03
C PHE A 674 5.17 -12.25 -8.91
N ILE A 675 5.26 -12.04 -10.23
CA ILE A 675 5.69 -13.07 -11.19
C ILE A 675 7.18 -13.39 -10.97
N SER A 676 8.03 -12.38 -10.79
CA SER A 676 9.45 -12.58 -10.46
C SER A 676 9.62 -13.41 -9.18
N GLY A 677 8.85 -13.11 -8.13
CA GLY A 677 8.84 -13.90 -6.89
C GLY A 677 8.41 -15.35 -7.10
N LYS A 678 7.39 -15.60 -7.93
CA LYS A 678 6.96 -16.96 -8.29
C LYS A 678 8.05 -17.73 -9.04
N PHE A 679 8.72 -17.10 -10.00
CA PHE A 679 9.82 -17.72 -10.75
C PHE A 679 11.05 -17.97 -9.87
N ASN A 680 11.34 -17.11 -8.90
CA ASN A 680 12.42 -17.32 -7.93
C ASN A 680 12.15 -18.53 -7.03
N ASN A 681 10.95 -18.62 -6.45
CA ASN A 681 10.54 -19.78 -5.66
C ASN A 681 10.58 -21.06 -6.50
N PHE A 682 10.10 -20.99 -7.73
CA PHE A 682 10.12 -22.12 -8.65
C PHE A 682 11.55 -22.53 -9.04
N SER A 683 12.46 -21.57 -9.23
CA SER A 683 13.89 -21.87 -9.43
C SER A 683 14.50 -22.58 -8.22
N GLN A 684 14.11 -22.21 -7.01
CA GLN A 684 14.53 -22.88 -5.78
C GLN A 684 13.95 -24.30 -5.68
N ASP A 685 12.66 -24.47 -5.95
CA ASP A 685 12.00 -25.80 -5.99
C ASP A 685 12.67 -26.73 -7.01
N LEU A 686 13.07 -26.21 -8.18
CA LEU A 686 13.80 -26.98 -9.19
C LEU A 686 15.19 -27.41 -8.70
N LYS A 687 15.91 -26.54 -7.97
CA LYS A 687 17.20 -26.89 -7.36
C LYS A 687 17.04 -27.98 -6.31
N GLU A 688 16.04 -27.88 -5.44
CA GLU A 688 15.74 -28.90 -4.42
C GLU A 688 15.27 -30.23 -5.04
N PHE A 689 14.47 -30.18 -6.12
CA PHE A 689 14.05 -31.36 -6.86
C PHE A 689 15.24 -32.10 -7.50
N LYS A 690 16.16 -31.34 -8.13
CA LYS A 690 17.39 -31.89 -8.72
C LYS A 690 18.26 -32.58 -7.68
N VAL A 691 18.39 -32.00 -6.48
CA VAL A 691 19.18 -32.57 -5.36
C VAL A 691 18.49 -33.78 -4.71
N SER A 692 17.16 -33.78 -4.58
CA SER A 692 16.43 -34.81 -3.83
C SER A 692 15.98 -36.02 -4.65
N LYS A 693 15.76 -35.88 -5.96
CA LYS A 693 15.12 -36.93 -6.78
C LYS A 693 15.93 -37.43 -7.99
N MET A 694 16.94 -36.69 -8.44
CA MET A 694 17.87 -37.19 -9.47
C MET A 694 19.09 -37.84 -8.82
N ASN A 695 18.86 -38.93 -8.08
CA ASN A 695 19.94 -39.67 -7.45
C ASN A 695 20.77 -40.37 -8.53
N LEU A 696 21.89 -39.75 -8.93
CA LEU A 696 22.79 -40.22 -9.98
C LEU A 696 23.23 -41.68 -9.72
N ASP A 697 23.39 -42.02 -8.44
CA ASP A 697 23.81 -43.34 -7.97
C ASP A 697 22.77 -44.43 -8.23
N ALA A 698 21.48 -44.12 -8.17
CA ALA A 698 20.41 -45.08 -8.45
C ALA A 698 20.33 -45.39 -9.96
N LEU A 699 20.53 -44.39 -10.81
CA LEU A 699 20.58 -44.58 -12.26
C LEU A 699 21.80 -45.41 -12.67
N ASN A 700 22.97 -45.10 -12.11
CA ASN A 700 24.21 -45.85 -12.33
C ASN A 700 24.05 -47.31 -11.88
N SER A 701 23.42 -47.53 -10.71
CA SER A 701 23.15 -48.88 -10.19
C SER A 701 22.20 -49.68 -11.09
N LEU A 702 21.16 -49.03 -11.66
CA LEU A 702 20.23 -49.65 -12.60
C LEU A 702 20.91 -49.99 -13.95
N GLN A 703 21.78 -49.11 -14.44
CA GLN A 703 22.59 -49.36 -15.64
C GLN A 703 23.56 -50.53 -15.43
N GLU A 704 24.23 -50.58 -14.28
CA GLU A 704 25.11 -51.68 -13.90
C GLU A 704 24.34 -53.00 -13.78
N TYR A 705 23.17 -52.98 -13.12
CA TYR A 705 22.28 -54.14 -13.02
C TYR A 705 21.81 -54.63 -14.40
N SER A 706 21.36 -53.73 -15.29
CA SER A 706 20.98 -54.09 -16.66
C SER A 706 22.15 -54.76 -17.42
N SER A 707 23.37 -54.22 -17.28
CA SER A 707 24.57 -54.77 -17.91
C SER A 707 24.91 -56.18 -17.41
N LEU A 708 24.78 -56.43 -16.10
CA LEU A 708 25.02 -57.73 -15.46
C LEU A 708 24.00 -58.78 -15.90
N VAL A 709 22.72 -58.41 -16.02
CA VAL A 709 21.66 -59.31 -16.48
C VAL A 709 21.86 -59.67 -17.96
N LYS A 710 22.24 -58.71 -18.82
CA LYS A 710 22.60 -58.99 -20.23
C LYS A 710 23.78 -59.95 -20.34
N SER A 711 24.84 -59.76 -19.55
CA SER A 711 26.00 -60.68 -19.51
C SER A 711 25.62 -62.09 -19.04
N SER A 712 24.57 -62.22 -18.23
CA SER A 712 24.06 -63.50 -17.74
C SER A 712 23.25 -64.27 -18.79
N LYS A 713 22.65 -63.58 -19.77
CA LYS A 713 21.87 -64.17 -20.88
C LYS A 713 22.67 -65.20 -21.67
N ASP A 714 23.92 -64.89 -22.01
CA ASP A 714 24.79 -65.79 -22.78
C ASP A 714 25.19 -67.04 -21.99
N LYS A 715 25.34 -66.90 -20.66
CA LYS A 715 25.63 -68.03 -19.76
C LYS A 715 24.43 -68.96 -19.63
N ILE A 716 23.22 -68.41 -19.54
CA ILE A 716 21.96 -69.16 -19.49
C ILE A 716 21.76 -69.99 -20.76
N PHE A 717 22.04 -69.42 -21.94
CA PHE A 717 21.96 -70.14 -23.21
C PHE A 717 22.86 -71.38 -23.22
N LYS A 718 24.11 -71.22 -22.76
CA LYS A 718 25.07 -72.35 -22.63
C LYS A 718 24.63 -73.41 -21.61
N ILE A 719 24.03 -72.99 -20.49
CA ILE A 719 23.51 -73.93 -19.47
C ILE A 719 22.31 -74.71 -20.02
N LYS A 720 21.41 -74.07 -20.79
CA LYS A 720 20.30 -74.74 -21.46
C LYS A 720 20.79 -75.82 -22.43
N GLU A 721 21.79 -75.52 -23.26
CA GLU A 721 22.40 -76.52 -24.16
C GLU A 721 23.00 -77.70 -23.39
N LEU A 722 23.66 -77.44 -22.26
CA LEU A 722 24.24 -78.47 -21.39
C LEU A 722 23.16 -79.36 -20.75
N ILE A 723 22.08 -78.78 -20.23
CA ILE A 723 20.95 -79.53 -19.65
C ILE A 723 20.28 -80.38 -20.72
N GLN A 724 20.14 -79.86 -21.94
CA GLN A 724 19.57 -80.61 -23.04
C GLN A 724 20.44 -81.81 -23.43
N LYS A 725 21.76 -81.62 -23.55
CA LYS A 725 22.71 -82.73 -23.75
C LYS A 725 22.65 -83.78 -22.64
N ILE A 726 22.61 -83.36 -21.37
CA ILE A 726 22.50 -84.29 -20.22
C ILE A 726 21.18 -85.07 -20.29
N ASN A 727 20.07 -84.41 -20.62
CA ASN A 727 18.78 -85.08 -20.74
C ASN A 727 18.74 -86.07 -21.91
N ASP A 728 19.40 -85.74 -23.03
CA ASP A 728 19.52 -86.63 -24.20
C ASP A 728 20.41 -87.84 -23.87
N GLU A 729 21.56 -87.65 -23.22
CA GLU A 729 22.43 -88.75 -22.76
C GLU A 729 21.75 -89.68 -21.75
N ILE A 730 20.97 -89.14 -20.80
CA ILE A 730 20.20 -89.96 -19.85
C ILE A 730 19.13 -90.78 -20.57
N LYS A 731 18.54 -90.24 -21.64
CA LYS A 731 17.54 -90.94 -22.43
C LYS A 731 18.16 -92.08 -23.23
N ASP A 732 19.36 -91.88 -23.78
CA ASP A 732 20.13 -92.90 -24.50
C ASP A 732 20.69 -94.01 -23.58
N ILE A 733 20.81 -93.77 -22.27
CA ILE A 733 21.23 -94.79 -21.27
C ILE A 733 20.04 -95.60 -20.73
N LEU A 734 18.83 -95.04 -20.76
CA LEU A 734 17.60 -95.68 -20.25
C LEU A 734 16.83 -96.48 -21.31
N PHE A 735 17.14 -96.29 -22.59
CA PHE A 735 16.64 -97.06 -23.74
C PHE A 735 17.76 -97.93 -24.30
#